data_AF-A0A7W1GFK8-F1
#
_entry.id   AF-A0A7W1GFK8-F1
#
_cell.length_a   1.000
_cell.length_b   1.000
_cell.length_c   1.000
_cell.angle_alpha   90.00
_cell.angle_beta   90.00
_cell.angle_gamma   90.00
#
_symmetry.space_group_name_H-M   'P 1'
#
loop_
_entity.id
_entity.type
_entity.pdbx_description
1 polymer ?
#
loop_
_entity_poly.entity_id
_entity_poly.type
_entity_poly.pdbx_seq_one_letter_code
_entity_poly.pdbx_strand_id
1 'polypeptide(L)'
;MQNIPFMLSAGRPHVVIALVVACAIFAVSACTTTAVSVTVNADGTFSPNPVNIRAGERIQWVNLSKTDSIVRIGDTSQFPNSDPCGINDNDLDHAFAATDPNEFTGPSRKAVSGIFALGPNEPGFVQKLATETCTCETANPPCTPLQVNSLDGNSYKLCPGEGATLGTLDTTWSNPDLTGIIIRINWSDIQIDNQGVIEFRWDDLDREMNKAVTNGKLFTLDVRAAKAGTPTWIFNNYAGPAAPGPVTPHTFKDWGSEASPPGNNCGFDFTLGSPMDTNYRDLYVAMISAMAAHVASDSRWFQALAHVKISGSNLLSSEARLPKRCYDGNGDGVLDTVGRDDCLCNSKTWAEEADYTPDGLYQYYRVVGNTIYNAFYQRKSMGYQLIQDGFPRVESETNFEGDSLQDQQLNNLADPPGVTSDDLGRTIQTETILQEGRDGRFIDPLGALNDLVAGKLFVPQHSGIGRLPDDTDLTADCSQAVAVDPLTQQALFPIPVGTNGDRGPGCPNRWAVAEGTLFSQIMGFQTRNPSELDPLASVQSPGVESALWNLTINSNGVFIELYEQPLWEIYHSLGTGAAAAMLDPSRTGLAGNPAPYSKNLFTWSEELHDRRKTLVDPTNPHLHDPFPAFYTHTFSKMIAAPETYYYINPSKCSLTTDPNRVGQITVTP
;
A
#
# COMPACT_ATOMS: atom_id res chain seq x y z
N MET A 1 -32.31 -21.74 75.43
CA MET A 1 -31.83 -23.14 75.41
C MET A 1 -31.24 -23.34 74.02
N GLN A 2 -29.94 -23.53 73.74
CA GLN A 2 -28.66 -23.64 74.48
C GLN A 2 -27.54 -23.13 73.54
N ASN A 3 -26.29 -22.76 73.86
CA ASN A 3 -25.53 -22.38 75.08
C ASN A 3 -24.28 -21.56 74.59
N ILE A 4 -23.83 -20.47 75.25
CA ILE A 4 -22.80 -20.37 76.31
C ILE A 4 -21.42 -21.01 75.94
N PRO A 5 -20.22 -20.37 76.11
CA PRO A 5 -19.89 -19.02 76.61
C PRO A 5 -18.82 -18.17 75.83
N PHE A 6 -18.72 -16.92 76.26
CA PHE A 6 -17.56 -15.99 76.30
C PHE A 6 -16.12 -16.54 76.27
N MET A 7 -15.20 -15.75 75.69
CA MET A 7 -14.07 -15.17 76.45
C MET A 7 -13.55 -13.85 75.84
N LEU A 8 -13.17 -12.91 76.72
CA LEU A 8 -12.57 -11.61 76.38
C LEU A 8 -11.03 -11.68 76.38
N SER A 9 -10.38 -10.93 75.50
CA SER A 9 -8.96 -10.56 75.64
C SER A 9 -8.75 -9.13 75.14
N ALA A 10 -8.05 -8.31 75.93
CA ALA A 10 -7.83 -6.89 75.63
C ALA A 10 -6.48 -6.66 74.92
N GLY A 11 -6.51 -5.95 73.79
CA GLY A 11 -5.33 -5.66 72.96
C GLY A 11 -5.33 -4.22 72.45
N ARG A 12 -4.46 -3.40 73.08
CA ARG A 12 -3.97 -2.04 72.76
C ARG A 12 -4.37 -1.40 71.41
N PRO A 13 -4.72 -0.09 71.38
CA PRO A 13 -4.89 0.64 70.13
C PRO A 13 -3.52 0.92 69.49
N HIS A 14 -3.34 0.49 68.24
CA HIS A 14 -2.26 1.01 67.40
C HIS A 14 -2.67 2.38 66.84
N VAL A 15 -1.87 3.40 67.13
CA VAL A 15 -1.98 4.72 66.51
C VAL A 15 -1.58 4.58 65.04
N VAL A 16 -2.57 4.56 64.14
CA VAL A 16 -2.33 4.68 62.71
C VAL A 16 -2.00 6.14 62.41
N ILE A 17 -0.71 6.43 62.25
CA ILE A 17 -0.25 7.69 61.66
C ILE A 17 -0.59 7.64 60.17
N ALA A 18 -1.70 8.27 59.79
CA ALA A 18 -2.04 8.50 58.39
C ALA A 18 -1.04 9.50 57.81
N LEU A 19 0.03 8.99 57.20
CA LEU A 19 1.04 9.81 56.54
C LEU A 19 0.47 10.31 55.22
N VAL A 20 -0.12 11.51 55.25
CA VAL A 20 -0.61 12.20 54.06
C VAL A 20 0.59 12.58 53.19
N VAL A 21 0.93 11.70 52.24
CA VAL A 21 1.85 12.04 51.16
C VAL A 21 1.12 13.04 50.26
N ALA A 22 1.34 14.32 50.52
CA ALA A 22 0.95 15.37 49.60
C ALA A 22 1.82 15.25 48.34
N CYS A 23 1.34 14.49 47.36
CA CYS A 23 1.85 14.59 46.00
C CYS A 23 1.64 16.03 45.53
N ALA A 24 2.70 16.83 45.58
CA ALA A 24 2.77 18.10 44.89
C ALA A 24 2.69 17.80 43.39
N ILE A 25 1.47 17.77 42.86
CA ILE A 25 1.23 17.89 41.43
C ILE A 25 1.72 19.28 41.08
N PHE A 26 2.98 19.37 40.63
CA PHE A 26 3.44 20.53 39.89
C PHE A 26 2.59 20.57 38.63
N ALA A 27 1.53 21.38 38.68
CA ALA A 27 0.92 21.93 37.48
C ALA A 27 1.98 22.80 36.82
N VAL A 28 2.86 22.16 36.05
CA VAL A 28 3.77 22.84 35.15
C VAL A 28 2.86 23.53 34.15
N SER A 29 2.58 24.81 34.39
CA SER A 29 1.94 25.66 33.40
C SER A 29 2.79 25.56 32.16
N ALA A 30 2.28 24.85 31.14
CA ALA A 30 2.93 24.70 29.86
C ALA A 30 2.97 26.09 29.21
N CYS A 31 4.02 26.84 29.55
CA CYS A 31 4.35 28.10 28.93
C CYS A 31 4.70 27.72 27.49
N THR A 32 3.74 27.90 26.59
CA THR A 32 3.83 27.46 25.20
C THR A 32 4.83 28.34 24.46
N THR A 33 6.12 28.01 24.64
CA THR A 33 7.22 28.65 23.95
C THR A 33 6.93 28.65 22.45
N THR A 34 7.06 29.82 21.83
CA THR A 34 6.93 29.97 20.38
C THR A 34 7.97 29.08 19.72
N ALA A 35 7.55 28.28 18.73
CA ALA A 35 8.49 27.42 18.04
C ALA A 35 9.54 28.24 17.29
N VAL A 36 10.80 27.81 17.34
CA VAL A 36 11.85 28.39 16.49
C VAL A 36 11.57 27.95 15.06
N SER A 37 11.35 28.90 14.15
CA SER A 37 11.02 28.61 12.77
C SER A 37 12.28 28.43 11.92
N VAL A 38 12.29 27.39 11.09
CA VAL A 38 13.30 27.11 10.07
C VAL A 38 12.63 27.03 8.71
N THR A 39 13.03 27.90 7.79
CA THR A 39 12.61 27.81 6.39
C THR A 39 13.37 26.67 5.71
N VAL A 40 12.64 25.80 5.02
CA VAL A 40 13.20 24.91 4.00
C VAL A 40 13.22 25.68 2.69
N ASN A 41 14.41 25.88 2.13
CA ASN A 41 14.60 26.62 0.89
C ASN A 41 14.32 25.70 -0.32
N ALA A 42 14.05 26.30 -1.48
CA ALA A 42 13.69 25.55 -2.70
C ALA A 42 14.81 24.60 -3.20
N ASP A 43 16.07 24.90 -2.85
CA ASP A 43 17.26 24.09 -3.14
C ASP A 43 17.52 22.98 -2.10
N GLY A 44 16.74 22.93 -1.01
CA GLY A 44 16.92 22.00 0.10
C GLY A 44 17.81 22.48 1.24
N THR A 45 18.35 23.71 1.18
CA THR A 45 19.07 24.30 2.31
C THR A 45 18.11 24.78 3.41
N PHE A 46 18.65 25.01 4.62
CA PHE A 46 17.87 25.43 5.79
C PHE A 46 18.24 26.84 6.25
N SER A 47 17.26 27.60 6.78
CA SER A 47 17.50 28.96 7.26
C SER A 47 16.58 29.34 8.45
N PRO A 48 17.11 29.69 9.64
CA PRO A 48 18.53 29.71 10.00
C PRO A 48 19.13 28.30 10.13
N ASN A 49 20.45 28.21 9.98
CA ASN A 49 21.25 26.99 10.18
C ASN A 49 22.66 27.43 10.65
N PRO A 50 23.20 26.95 11.78
CA PRO A 50 22.60 26.04 12.76
C PRO A 50 21.51 26.71 13.62
N VAL A 51 20.70 25.88 14.28
CA VAL A 51 19.69 26.29 15.26
C VAL A 51 20.13 25.87 16.66
N ASN A 52 19.89 26.75 17.66
CA ASN A 52 20.11 26.44 19.07
C ASN A 52 18.78 26.57 19.81
N ILE A 53 18.41 25.54 20.58
CA ILE A 53 17.18 25.48 21.40
C ILE A 53 17.46 24.84 22.76
N ARG A 54 16.54 24.96 23.70
CA ARG A 54 16.57 24.27 25.00
C ARG A 54 15.69 23.02 25.01
N ALA A 55 15.98 22.10 25.94
CA ALA A 55 15.09 21.00 26.23
C ALA A 55 13.68 21.51 26.60
N GLY A 56 12.65 20.92 25.98
CA GLY A 56 11.25 21.34 26.07
C GLY A 56 10.83 22.43 25.08
N GLU A 57 11.75 23.03 24.32
CA GLU A 57 11.39 23.96 23.24
C GLU A 57 10.98 23.22 21.97
N ARG A 58 10.31 23.97 21.08
CA ARG A 58 9.78 23.48 19.81
C ARG A 58 10.55 24.08 18.65
N ILE A 59 10.73 23.29 17.61
CA ILE A 59 11.15 23.76 16.29
C ILE A 59 10.01 23.55 15.29
N GLN A 60 9.91 24.44 14.31
CA GLN A 60 8.94 24.35 13.22
C GLN A 60 9.62 24.58 11.88
N TRP A 61 9.67 23.55 11.05
CA TRP A 61 10.09 23.67 9.65
C TRP A 61 8.91 24.16 8.80
N VAL A 62 9.14 25.15 7.95
CA VAL A 62 8.11 25.81 7.11
C VAL A 62 8.51 25.82 5.64
N ASN A 63 7.54 26.11 4.76
CA ASN A 63 7.65 26.03 3.29
C ASN A 63 7.89 24.60 2.77
N LEU A 64 7.30 23.60 3.44
CA LEU A 64 7.31 22.23 2.94
C LEU A 64 6.33 22.07 1.76
N SER A 65 6.79 21.41 0.71
CA SER A 65 6.02 20.94 -0.45
C SER A 65 5.71 19.44 -0.35
N LYS A 66 4.99 18.88 -1.33
CA LYS A 66 4.47 17.51 -1.31
C LYS A 66 5.53 16.41 -1.10
N THR A 67 6.75 16.59 -1.59
CA THR A 67 7.84 15.62 -1.39
C THR A 67 8.67 15.90 -0.14
N ASP A 68 8.53 17.09 0.45
CA ASP A 68 9.45 17.56 1.48
C ASP A 68 9.23 16.86 2.81
N SER A 69 10.34 16.52 3.45
CA SER A 69 10.39 15.96 4.79
C SER A 69 11.68 16.37 5.47
N ILE A 70 11.71 16.21 6.77
CA ILE A 70 12.86 16.40 7.64
C ILE A 70 13.25 15.01 8.10
N VAL A 71 14.46 14.57 7.77
CA VAL A 71 14.98 13.24 8.14
C VAL A 71 16.25 13.41 8.94
N ARG A 72 16.28 12.82 10.14
CA ARG A 72 17.48 12.75 10.97
C ARG A 72 18.52 11.81 10.34
N ILE A 73 19.78 12.22 10.34
CA ILE A 73 20.92 11.44 9.82
C ILE A 73 22.02 11.33 10.88
N GLY A 74 23.07 10.55 10.56
CA GLY A 74 24.26 10.37 11.39
C GLY A 74 25.08 11.65 11.60
N ASP A 75 26.13 11.55 12.41
CA ASP A 75 26.98 12.69 12.80
C ASP A 75 27.96 13.06 11.68
N THR A 76 27.61 14.10 10.91
CA THR A 76 28.44 14.60 9.80
C THR A 76 29.80 15.15 10.24
N SER A 77 30.02 15.39 11.54
CA SER A 77 31.35 15.76 12.04
C SER A 77 32.32 14.58 12.14
N GLN A 78 31.80 13.35 12.24
CA GLN A 78 32.58 12.11 12.20
C GLN A 78 32.89 11.70 10.75
N PHE A 79 31.98 12.00 9.83
CA PHE A 79 32.02 11.59 8.43
C PHE A 79 31.85 12.78 7.46
N PRO A 80 32.79 13.74 7.42
CA PRO A 80 32.62 15.02 6.72
C PRO A 80 32.69 14.95 5.19
N ASN A 81 33.04 13.79 4.62
CA ASN A 81 33.12 13.57 3.17
C ASN A 81 32.00 12.65 2.63
N SER A 82 31.22 12.06 3.52
CA SER A 82 30.21 11.05 3.19
C SER A 82 28.93 11.74 2.69
N ASP A 83 28.17 11.06 1.84
CA ASP A 83 26.97 11.64 1.25
C ASP A 83 25.81 11.64 2.27
N PRO A 84 25.33 12.79 2.77
CA PRO A 84 24.23 12.84 3.72
C PRO A 84 22.93 12.21 3.16
N CYS A 85 22.82 12.09 1.83
CA CYS A 85 21.72 11.41 1.17
C CYS A 85 21.82 9.88 1.16
N GLY A 86 22.96 9.30 1.53
CA GLY A 86 23.16 7.84 1.67
C GLY A 86 23.20 7.07 0.36
N ILE A 87 23.39 7.75 -0.77
CA ILE A 87 23.24 7.13 -2.10
C ILE A 87 24.45 6.24 -2.41
N ASN A 88 25.63 6.57 -1.86
CA ASN A 88 26.91 5.97 -2.20
C ASN A 88 27.67 5.35 -0.99
N ASP A 89 27.21 5.62 0.23
CA ASP A 89 27.78 5.14 1.48
C ASP A 89 26.69 5.07 2.56
N ASN A 90 27.00 4.36 3.64
CA ASN A 90 26.13 4.17 4.81
C ASN A 90 26.70 4.80 6.09
N ASP A 91 27.68 5.70 5.97
CA ASP A 91 28.37 6.32 7.12
C ASP A 91 27.45 7.25 7.92
N LEU A 92 26.42 7.78 7.25
CA LEU A 92 25.46 8.75 7.80
C LEU A 92 24.06 8.14 8.03
N ASP A 93 23.95 6.81 8.03
CA ASP A 93 22.72 6.11 8.36
C ASP A 93 22.30 6.39 9.80
N HIS A 94 21.00 6.63 10.00
CA HIS A 94 20.41 6.78 11.32
C HIS A 94 19.14 5.94 11.40
N ALA A 95 19.17 4.88 12.20
CA ALA A 95 18.04 4.00 12.39
C ALA A 95 16.88 4.74 13.08
N PHE A 96 15.68 4.63 12.50
CA PHE A 96 14.49 5.32 12.98
C PHE A 96 14.09 4.83 14.39
N ALA A 97 14.21 5.72 15.38
CA ALA A 97 14.06 5.35 16.79
C ALA A 97 12.74 5.88 17.36
N ALA A 98 11.62 5.20 17.09
CA ALA A 98 10.28 5.64 17.53
C ALA A 98 10.12 5.86 19.06
N THR A 99 11.02 5.31 19.88
CA THR A 99 11.08 5.46 21.34
C THR A 99 12.02 6.56 21.83
N ASP A 100 12.86 7.15 20.95
CA ASP A 100 13.64 8.35 21.28
C ASP A 100 12.69 9.56 21.22
N PRO A 101 12.47 10.28 22.33
CA PRO A 101 11.62 11.48 22.34
C PRO A 101 12.17 12.63 21.49
N ASN A 102 13.44 12.54 21.05
CA ASN A 102 14.08 13.45 20.10
C ASN A 102 14.23 12.81 18.70
N GLU A 103 13.47 11.76 18.36
CA GLU A 103 13.27 11.34 16.97
C GLU A 103 12.26 12.28 16.29
N PHE A 104 12.77 13.12 15.39
CA PHE A 104 12.01 14.15 14.69
C PHE A 104 11.85 13.89 13.20
N THR A 105 12.12 12.68 12.72
CA THR A 105 11.87 12.33 11.31
C THR A 105 10.37 12.42 10.97
N GLY A 106 10.02 13.22 9.96
CA GLY A 106 8.63 13.46 9.54
C GLY A 106 8.50 14.59 8.51
N PRO A 107 7.27 15.03 8.13
CA PRO A 107 5.95 14.54 8.56
C PRO A 107 5.70 13.06 8.26
N SER A 108 4.95 12.37 9.13
CA SER A 108 4.63 10.95 8.93
C SER A 108 3.83 10.75 7.63
N ARG A 109 4.37 9.99 6.68
CA ARG A 109 3.65 9.61 5.43
C ARG A 109 2.57 8.57 5.73
N LYS A 110 1.36 9.03 6.08
CA LYS A 110 0.18 8.20 6.38
C LYS A 110 -0.92 8.44 5.35
N ALA A 111 -1.46 7.35 4.79
CA ALA A 111 -2.58 7.38 3.87
C ALA A 111 -2.40 8.43 2.75
N VAL A 112 -1.25 8.35 2.06
CA VAL A 112 -0.83 9.31 1.02
C VAL A 112 -1.74 9.30 -0.21
N SER A 113 -1.60 10.34 -1.04
CA SER A 113 -2.41 10.58 -2.25
C SER A 113 -1.55 10.81 -3.49
N GLY A 114 -2.20 10.91 -4.65
CA GLY A 114 -1.55 11.22 -5.93
C GLY A 114 -1.38 10.02 -6.87
N ILE A 115 -0.49 10.15 -7.85
CA ILE A 115 -0.28 9.12 -8.88
C ILE A 115 0.95 8.28 -8.52
N PHE A 116 0.78 6.95 -8.54
CA PHE A 116 1.84 5.98 -8.29
C PHE A 116 2.11 5.14 -9.53
N ALA A 117 3.39 4.91 -9.84
CA ALA A 117 3.77 3.91 -10.85
C ALA A 117 3.74 2.51 -10.23
N LEU A 118 2.98 1.60 -10.85
CA LEU A 118 3.01 0.18 -10.52
C LEU A 118 4.24 -0.44 -11.18
N GLY A 119 5.24 -0.81 -10.38
CA GLY A 119 6.48 -1.41 -10.83
C GLY A 119 6.28 -2.77 -11.53
N PRO A 120 7.30 -3.26 -12.24
CA PRO A 120 7.20 -4.47 -13.07
C PRO A 120 6.92 -5.72 -12.22
N ASN A 121 6.19 -6.67 -12.82
CA ASN A 121 5.85 -7.96 -12.19
C ASN A 121 6.99 -9.00 -12.29
N GLU A 122 7.89 -8.77 -13.24
CA GLU A 122 8.94 -9.62 -13.83
C GLU A 122 10.28 -8.82 -13.82
N PRO A 123 11.41 -9.32 -14.37
CA PRO A 123 12.58 -8.49 -14.62
C PRO A 123 12.20 -7.22 -15.39
N GLY A 124 12.74 -6.08 -14.96
CA GLY A 124 12.23 -4.77 -15.31
C GLY A 124 12.33 -4.41 -16.80
N PHE A 125 11.88 -3.20 -17.11
CA PHE A 125 12.07 -2.66 -18.46
C PHE A 125 13.44 -2.00 -18.60
N VAL A 126 13.96 -1.97 -19.83
CA VAL A 126 15.09 -1.10 -20.22
C VAL A 126 14.65 -0.20 -21.36
N GLN A 127 14.82 1.10 -21.19
CA GLN A 127 14.69 2.06 -22.28
C GLN A 127 15.95 2.05 -23.15
N LYS A 128 15.76 1.94 -24.47
CA LYS A 128 16.84 2.06 -25.48
C LYS A 128 16.42 3.03 -26.58
N LEU A 129 17.37 3.46 -27.41
CA LEU A 129 17.04 4.08 -28.70
C LEU A 129 16.41 3.03 -29.62
N ALA A 130 15.47 3.46 -30.47
CA ALA A 130 14.77 2.56 -31.40
C ALA A 130 15.73 1.82 -32.37
N THR A 131 16.91 2.38 -32.62
CA THR A 131 17.99 1.82 -33.46
C THR A 131 18.81 0.72 -32.79
N GLU A 132 18.74 0.57 -31.47
CA GLU A 132 19.43 -0.51 -30.74
C GLU A 132 18.63 -1.82 -30.88
N THR A 133 18.98 -2.87 -30.13
CA THR A 133 18.26 -4.15 -30.17
C THR A 133 17.92 -4.59 -28.75
N CYS A 134 16.67 -4.99 -28.52
CA CYS A 134 16.27 -5.65 -27.29
C CYS A 134 16.67 -7.14 -27.38
N THR A 135 17.23 -7.73 -26.32
CA THR A 135 17.58 -9.16 -26.29
C THR A 135 16.36 -10.03 -26.57
N CYS A 136 15.19 -9.61 -26.07
CA CYS A 136 13.93 -10.33 -26.25
C CYS A 136 13.45 -10.35 -27.72
N GLU A 137 13.91 -9.47 -28.61
CA GLU A 137 13.63 -9.56 -30.07
C GLU A 137 14.25 -10.82 -30.70
N THR A 138 15.26 -11.39 -30.04
CA THR A 138 15.98 -12.61 -30.47
C THR A 138 15.63 -13.85 -29.64
N ALA A 139 14.73 -13.71 -28.65
CA ALA A 139 14.24 -14.83 -27.85
C ALA A 139 13.25 -15.71 -28.64
N ASN A 140 12.86 -16.84 -28.05
CA ASN A 140 11.85 -17.74 -28.61
C ASN A 140 10.78 -18.08 -27.54
N PRO A 141 9.54 -17.57 -27.66
CA PRO A 141 9.07 -16.64 -28.70
C PRO A 141 9.72 -15.24 -28.56
N PRO A 142 9.88 -14.49 -29.66
CA PRO A 142 10.42 -13.13 -29.61
C PRO A 142 9.38 -12.15 -29.08
N CYS A 143 9.83 -11.16 -28.31
CA CYS A 143 9.02 -10.01 -27.91
C CYS A 143 8.81 -9.06 -29.08
N THR A 144 7.78 -8.21 -29.00
CA THR A 144 7.69 -6.98 -29.79
C THR A 144 7.92 -5.80 -28.83
N PRO A 145 9.08 -5.11 -28.89
CA PRO A 145 9.31 -3.93 -28.08
C PRO A 145 8.34 -2.82 -28.47
N LEU A 146 7.79 -2.16 -27.47
CA LEU A 146 7.02 -0.94 -27.65
C LEU A 146 7.95 0.19 -28.11
N GLN A 147 7.53 1.00 -29.08
CA GLN A 147 8.31 2.15 -29.59
C GLN A 147 7.49 3.44 -29.55
N VAL A 148 8.14 4.54 -29.19
CA VAL A 148 7.55 5.89 -29.18
C VAL A 148 8.49 6.91 -29.82
N ASN A 149 7.91 7.89 -30.51
CA ASN A 149 8.63 9.10 -30.91
C ASN A 149 8.51 10.11 -29.78
N SER A 150 9.65 10.60 -29.29
CA SER A 150 9.74 11.46 -28.13
C SER A 150 9.85 12.93 -28.53
N LEU A 151 9.42 13.82 -27.64
CA LEU A 151 9.41 15.28 -27.83
C LEU A 151 10.81 15.89 -28.04
N ASP A 152 11.88 15.18 -27.66
CA ASP A 152 13.27 15.56 -27.92
C ASP A 152 13.74 15.27 -29.36
N GLY A 153 12.88 14.67 -30.19
CA GLY A 153 13.15 14.33 -31.59
C GLY A 153 13.81 12.96 -31.78
N ASN A 154 14.05 12.21 -30.70
CA ASN A 154 14.52 10.83 -30.76
C ASN A 154 13.34 9.85 -30.81
N SER A 155 13.59 8.64 -31.32
CA SER A 155 12.68 7.50 -31.16
C SER A 155 13.26 6.56 -30.11
N TYR A 156 12.49 6.26 -29.08
CA TYR A 156 12.86 5.31 -28.03
C TYR A 156 12.05 4.03 -28.15
N LYS A 157 12.57 2.96 -27.53
CA LYS A 157 11.84 1.71 -27.32
C LYS A 157 12.01 1.16 -25.91
N LEU A 158 10.99 0.45 -25.48
CA LEU A 158 10.93 -0.21 -24.18
C LEU A 158 11.16 -1.70 -24.36
N CYS A 159 12.27 -2.20 -23.81
CA CYS A 159 12.64 -3.61 -23.84
C CYS A 159 12.16 -4.32 -22.55
N PRO A 160 11.11 -5.16 -22.61
CA PRO A 160 10.66 -5.93 -21.45
C PRO A 160 11.63 -7.07 -21.10
N GLY A 161 11.79 -7.34 -19.79
CA GLY A 161 12.58 -8.48 -19.31
C GLY A 161 14.11 -8.29 -19.37
N GLU A 162 14.59 -7.07 -19.61
CA GLU A 162 16.02 -6.73 -19.65
C GLU A 162 16.52 -5.94 -18.44
N GLY A 163 15.60 -5.41 -17.63
CA GLY A 163 15.93 -4.66 -16.42
C GLY A 163 16.33 -5.60 -15.28
N ALA A 164 16.84 -5.01 -14.21
CA ALA A 164 17.06 -5.74 -12.97
C ALA A 164 15.74 -6.31 -12.41
N THR A 165 15.81 -7.35 -11.59
CA THR A 165 14.68 -7.82 -10.78
C THR A 165 14.17 -6.66 -9.91
N LEU A 166 12.85 -6.43 -9.88
CA LEU A 166 12.21 -5.27 -9.25
C LEU A 166 12.61 -3.90 -9.84
N GLY A 167 13.41 -3.86 -10.91
CA GLY A 167 14.02 -2.65 -11.45
C GLY A 167 13.02 -1.73 -12.13
N THR A 168 12.72 -0.59 -11.49
CA THR A 168 11.88 0.47 -12.07
C THR A 168 12.77 1.45 -12.86
N LEU A 169 12.26 1.98 -13.97
CA LEU A 169 13.00 2.87 -14.89
C LEU A 169 13.41 4.17 -14.20
N ASP A 170 14.58 4.69 -14.57
CA ASP A 170 15.06 5.97 -14.05
C ASP A 170 14.19 7.16 -14.53
N THR A 171 13.57 7.04 -15.70
CA THR A 171 12.56 8.00 -16.21
C THR A 171 11.27 7.98 -15.39
N THR A 172 10.86 6.82 -14.86
CA THR A 172 9.74 6.71 -13.91
C THR A 172 10.09 7.38 -12.58
N TRP A 173 11.25 7.08 -12.01
CA TRP A 173 11.68 7.70 -10.75
C TRP A 173 11.83 9.23 -10.84
N SER A 174 12.33 9.75 -11.96
CA SER A 174 12.53 11.19 -12.17
C SER A 174 11.28 11.96 -12.64
N ASN A 175 10.19 11.27 -13.03
CA ASN A 175 8.98 11.91 -13.52
C ASN A 175 8.32 12.78 -12.40
N PRO A 176 8.22 14.12 -12.53
CA PRO A 176 7.69 15.01 -11.49
C PRO A 176 6.18 14.84 -11.22
N ASP A 177 5.44 14.20 -12.11
CA ASP A 177 3.99 14.05 -12.03
C ASP A 177 3.57 12.91 -11.08
N LEU A 178 4.51 11.99 -10.82
CA LEU A 178 4.33 10.88 -9.90
C LEU A 178 4.66 11.28 -8.46
N THR A 179 3.84 10.87 -7.51
CA THR A 179 4.12 10.98 -6.07
C THR A 179 5.08 9.88 -5.61
N GLY A 180 4.96 8.68 -6.19
CA GLY A 180 5.76 7.53 -5.79
C GLY A 180 5.63 6.31 -6.69
N ILE A 181 6.27 5.22 -6.26
CA ILE A 181 6.36 3.95 -6.99
C ILE A 181 5.86 2.82 -6.07
N ILE A 182 5.17 1.82 -6.62
CA ILE A 182 4.84 0.56 -5.94
C ILE A 182 5.93 -0.46 -6.30
N ILE A 183 6.75 -0.84 -5.32
CA ILE A 183 7.82 -1.86 -5.47
C ILE A 183 7.19 -3.23 -5.19
N ARG A 184 7.09 -4.08 -6.22
CA ARG A 184 6.30 -5.33 -6.20
C ARG A 184 7.18 -6.56 -5.92
N ILE A 185 7.44 -6.80 -4.65
CA ILE A 185 8.43 -7.74 -4.13
C ILE A 185 7.82 -9.14 -4.01
N ASN A 186 8.45 -10.18 -4.56
CA ASN A 186 8.10 -11.55 -4.20
C ASN A 186 8.81 -11.94 -2.90
N TRP A 187 8.14 -12.65 -2.00
CA TRP A 187 8.77 -13.17 -0.78
C TRP A 187 9.94 -14.12 -1.11
N SER A 188 9.85 -14.90 -2.19
CA SER A 188 10.93 -15.74 -2.74
C SER A 188 12.20 -14.99 -3.12
N ASP A 189 12.11 -13.69 -3.44
CA ASP A 189 13.23 -12.92 -3.95
C ASP A 189 14.00 -12.26 -2.79
N ILE A 190 13.30 -11.89 -1.71
CA ILE A 190 13.90 -11.31 -0.50
C ILE A 190 14.32 -12.34 0.55
N GLN A 191 13.84 -13.59 0.52
CA GLN A 191 14.22 -14.63 1.47
C GLN A 191 14.52 -15.95 0.77
N ILE A 192 15.80 -16.25 0.56
CA ILE A 192 16.28 -17.36 -0.27
C ILE A 192 16.90 -18.49 0.54
N ASP A 193 16.96 -19.68 -0.05
CA ASP A 193 17.79 -20.79 0.45
C ASP A 193 19.17 -20.78 -0.23
N ASN A 194 20.20 -20.42 0.55
CA ASN A 194 21.59 -20.50 0.16
C ASN A 194 22.23 -21.78 0.74
N GLN A 195 22.05 -22.89 0.03
CA GLN A 195 22.68 -24.20 0.33
C GLN A 195 22.32 -24.79 1.72
N GLY A 196 21.07 -24.59 2.17
CA GLY A 196 20.56 -25.00 3.48
C GLY A 196 20.59 -23.89 4.53
N VAL A 197 21.01 -22.68 4.17
CA VAL A 197 20.98 -21.49 5.03
C VAL A 197 19.96 -20.51 4.47
N ILE A 198 18.91 -20.23 5.24
CA ILE A 198 17.90 -19.25 4.85
C ILE A 198 18.45 -17.85 5.16
N GLU A 199 18.60 -17.02 4.13
CA GLU A 199 19.14 -15.67 4.21
C GLU A 199 18.19 -14.62 3.60
N PHE A 200 18.25 -13.40 4.11
CA PHE A 200 17.56 -12.26 3.50
C PHE A 200 18.45 -11.59 2.46
N ARG A 201 17.86 -11.17 1.34
CA ARG A 201 18.54 -10.45 0.26
C ARG A 201 17.85 -9.11 0.04
N TRP A 202 18.58 -8.04 0.30
CA TRP A 202 18.05 -6.67 0.24
C TRP A 202 18.55 -5.88 -0.96
N ASP A 203 19.55 -6.36 -1.69
CA ASP A 203 20.25 -5.61 -2.77
C ASP A 203 19.31 -4.94 -3.78
N ASP A 204 18.28 -5.66 -4.26
CA ASP A 204 17.29 -5.13 -5.21
C ASP A 204 16.34 -4.10 -4.56
N LEU A 205 16.00 -4.30 -3.28
CA LEU A 205 15.16 -3.38 -2.52
C LEU A 205 15.91 -2.09 -2.18
N ASP A 206 17.16 -2.20 -1.71
CA ASP A 206 18.04 -1.08 -1.37
C ASP A 206 18.26 -0.18 -2.57
N ARG A 207 18.46 -0.76 -3.76
CA ARG A 207 18.55 -0.01 -5.01
C ARG A 207 17.29 0.83 -5.25
N GLU A 208 16.10 0.26 -5.18
CA GLU A 208 14.86 1.00 -5.45
C GLU A 208 14.51 1.99 -4.32
N MET A 209 14.80 1.68 -3.06
CA MET A 209 14.65 2.62 -1.94
C MET A 209 15.61 3.82 -2.06
N ASN A 210 16.85 3.57 -2.47
CA ASN A 210 17.83 4.63 -2.75
C ASN A 210 17.42 5.49 -3.95
N LYS A 211 16.85 4.90 -5.01
CA LYS A 211 16.24 5.67 -6.11
C LYS A 211 15.08 6.54 -5.62
N ALA A 212 14.23 6.02 -4.72
CA ALA A 212 13.14 6.79 -4.12
C ALA A 212 13.64 8.02 -3.35
N VAL A 213 14.59 7.82 -2.44
CA VAL A 213 15.25 8.89 -1.67
C VAL A 213 15.89 9.92 -2.60
N THR A 214 16.70 9.48 -3.57
CA THR A 214 17.43 10.34 -4.53
C THR A 214 16.50 11.26 -5.34
N ASN A 215 15.34 10.74 -5.75
CA ASN A 215 14.37 11.46 -6.57
C ASN A 215 13.25 12.13 -5.75
N GLY A 216 13.31 12.06 -4.42
CA GLY A 216 12.28 12.62 -3.54
C GLY A 216 10.92 11.96 -3.68
N LYS A 217 10.88 10.72 -4.14
CA LYS A 217 9.65 9.94 -4.33
C LYS A 217 9.32 9.16 -3.07
N LEU A 218 8.02 8.91 -2.89
CA LEU A 218 7.58 7.90 -1.95
C LEU A 218 7.65 6.51 -2.60
N PHE A 219 7.68 5.48 -1.78
CA PHE A 219 7.48 4.12 -2.27
C PHE A 219 6.48 3.34 -1.41
N THR A 220 5.77 2.41 -2.03
CA THR A 220 4.92 1.43 -1.33
C THR A 220 5.52 0.05 -1.55
N LEU A 221 5.63 -0.73 -0.48
CA LEU A 221 6.09 -2.11 -0.54
C LEU A 221 4.90 -3.02 -0.77
N ASP A 222 4.89 -3.75 -1.88
CA ASP A 222 3.84 -4.66 -2.26
C ASP A 222 4.37 -6.10 -2.25
N VAL A 223 4.12 -6.80 -1.14
CA VAL A 223 4.74 -8.11 -0.87
C VAL A 223 3.84 -9.25 -1.34
N ARG A 224 4.29 -9.93 -2.40
CA ARG A 224 3.60 -11.01 -3.12
C ARG A 224 3.96 -12.39 -2.57
N ALA A 225 2.94 -13.21 -2.35
CA ALA A 225 3.01 -14.65 -2.02
C ALA A 225 2.18 -15.48 -3.04
N ALA A 226 2.28 -16.82 -2.96
CA ALA A 226 1.83 -17.84 -3.94
C ALA A 226 2.73 -17.99 -5.18
N LYS A 227 2.21 -18.27 -6.39
CA LYS A 227 2.95 -19.00 -7.45
C LYS A 227 4.39 -18.52 -7.72
N ALA A 228 4.57 -17.23 -7.97
CA ALA A 228 5.90 -16.61 -8.17
C ALA A 228 6.41 -15.91 -6.90
N GLY A 229 5.60 -15.86 -5.85
CA GLY A 229 5.83 -15.11 -4.62
C GLY A 229 6.38 -15.93 -3.46
N THR A 230 5.99 -17.20 -3.31
CA THR A 230 6.29 -18.03 -2.15
C THR A 230 7.62 -18.76 -2.30
N PRO A 231 8.57 -18.62 -1.35
CA PRO A 231 9.81 -19.37 -1.38
C PRO A 231 9.54 -20.89 -1.26
N THR A 232 10.10 -21.70 -2.16
CA THR A 232 9.89 -23.16 -2.14
C THR A 232 10.48 -23.84 -0.90
N TRP A 233 11.46 -23.20 -0.25
CA TRP A 233 12.12 -23.75 0.93
C TRP A 233 11.18 -23.86 2.15
N ILE A 234 10.07 -23.12 2.22
CA ILE A 234 9.15 -23.22 3.37
C ILE A 234 8.50 -24.61 3.50
N PHE A 235 8.47 -25.38 2.40
CA PHE A 235 7.93 -26.75 2.35
C PHE A 235 9.01 -27.83 2.64
N ASN A 236 10.27 -27.44 2.81
CA ASN A 236 11.38 -28.37 3.05
C ASN A 236 11.56 -28.69 4.54
N ASN A 237 11.91 -29.94 4.85
CA ASN A 237 12.33 -30.36 6.19
C ASN A 237 13.80 -30.00 6.44
N TYR A 238 14.09 -28.77 6.88
CA TYR A 238 15.43 -28.42 7.37
C TYR A 238 15.68 -28.97 8.78
N ALA A 239 16.87 -29.51 9.01
CA ALA A 239 17.28 -30.00 10.32
C ALA A 239 17.97 -28.89 11.13
N GLY A 240 17.27 -28.30 12.12
CA GLY A 240 17.87 -27.32 13.03
C GLY A 240 16.91 -26.81 14.12
N PRO A 241 17.43 -26.32 15.26
CA PRO A 241 16.62 -25.88 16.41
C PRO A 241 15.88 -24.53 16.21
N ALA A 242 16.02 -23.90 15.04
CA ALA A 242 15.40 -22.63 14.68
C ALA A 242 14.56 -22.72 13.39
N ALA A 243 14.45 -23.91 12.79
CA ALA A 243 13.53 -24.11 11.68
C ALA A 243 12.10 -24.25 12.25
N PRO A 244 11.13 -23.40 11.87
CA PRO A 244 9.73 -23.78 12.01
C PRO A 244 9.49 -25.09 11.24
N GLY A 245 8.47 -25.86 11.64
CA GLY A 245 8.14 -27.09 10.94
C GLY A 245 7.84 -26.82 9.46
N PRO A 246 8.00 -27.82 8.57
CA PRO A 246 7.66 -27.63 7.17
C PRO A 246 6.21 -27.15 7.07
N VAL A 247 5.99 -26.11 6.29
CA VAL A 247 4.65 -25.71 5.89
C VAL A 247 4.05 -26.83 5.06
N THR A 248 2.78 -27.14 5.26
CA THR A 248 2.12 -28.17 4.43
C THR A 248 1.89 -27.64 3.01
N PRO A 249 2.41 -28.30 1.95
CA PRO A 249 2.20 -27.87 0.58
C PRO A 249 0.84 -28.32 0.04
N HIS A 250 -0.01 -27.39 -0.37
CA HIS A 250 -1.26 -27.68 -1.09
C HIS A 250 -1.14 -27.25 -2.55
N THR A 251 -1.69 -28.04 -3.47
CA THR A 251 -1.64 -27.75 -4.91
C THR A 251 -2.95 -27.15 -5.36
N PHE A 252 -2.87 -26.04 -6.10
CA PHE A 252 -4.01 -25.32 -6.65
C PHE A 252 -3.86 -25.14 -8.16
N LYS A 253 -4.99 -24.91 -8.85
CA LYS A 253 -5.02 -24.50 -10.26
C LYS A 253 -5.87 -23.25 -10.42
N ASP A 254 -5.33 -22.22 -11.07
CA ASP A 254 -6.07 -20.96 -11.25
C ASP A 254 -5.77 -20.32 -12.63
N TRP A 255 -6.67 -19.47 -13.10
CA TRP A 255 -6.57 -18.63 -14.28
C TRP A 255 -6.13 -17.19 -13.97
N GLY A 256 -6.13 -16.82 -12.68
CA GLY A 256 -5.79 -15.48 -12.25
C GLY A 256 -6.93 -14.52 -12.59
N SER A 257 -6.64 -13.56 -13.47
CA SER A 257 -7.57 -12.48 -13.87
C SER A 257 -8.24 -12.70 -15.22
N GLU A 258 -7.97 -13.80 -15.94
CA GLU A 258 -8.62 -14.05 -17.24
C GLU A 258 -10.11 -14.37 -17.07
N ALA A 259 -10.97 -13.53 -17.68
CA ALA A 259 -12.43 -13.59 -17.53
C ALA A 259 -13.08 -14.82 -18.21
N SER A 260 -12.31 -15.66 -18.90
CA SER A 260 -12.74 -16.93 -19.48
C SER A 260 -11.52 -17.84 -19.64
N PRO A 261 -11.59 -19.13 -19.28
CA PRO A 261 -10.49 -20.06 -19.53
C PRO A 261 -10.23 -20.19 -21.04
N PRO A 262 -8.98 -20.00 -21.52
CA PRO A 262 -8.63 -20.18 -22.93
C PRO A 262 -8.55 -21.67 -23.31
N GLY A 263 -9.72 -22.32 -23.37
CA GLY A 263 -9.93 -23.68 -23.86
C GLY A 263 -10.28 -24.71 -22.80
N ASN A 264 -9.99 -25.99 -23.10
CA ASN A 264 -10.31 -27.17 -22.26
C ASN A 264 -9.30 -27.42 -21.12
N ASN A 265 -8.47 -26.43 -20.80
CA ASN A 265 -7.43 -26.47 -19.78
C ASN A 265 -8.00 -26.04 -18.40
N CYS A 266 -7.25 -26.31 -17.33
CA CYS A 266 -7.74 -26.20 -15.95
C CYS A 266 -7.06 -25.09 -15.12
N GLY A 267 -6.28 -24.22 -15.76
CA GLY A 267 -5.47 -23.18 -15.11
C GLY A 267 -3.98 -23.52 -15.09
N PHE A 268 -3.20 -22.67 -14.44
CA PHE A 268 -1.81 -22.93 -14.10
C PHE A 268 -1.71 -23.57 -12.72
N ASP A 269 -0.89 -24.60 -12.63
CA ASP A 269 -0.57 -25.31 -11.38
C ASP A 269 0.40 -24.49 -10.52
N PHE A 270 0.19 -24.48 -9.21
CA PHE A 270 1.10 -23.90 -8.22
C PHE A 270 0.88 -24.50 -6.83
N THR A 271 1.91 -24.36 -5.98
CA THR A 271 1.89 -24.81 -4.60
C THR A 271 1.80 -23.62 -3.66
N LEU A 272 1.02 -23.76 -2.58
CA LEU A 272 0.81 -22.73 -1.57
C LEU A 272 0.66 -23.38 -0.18
N GLY A 273 1.17 -22.71 0.85
CA GLY A 273 0.89 -23.04 2.25
C GLY A 273 -0.41 -22.42 2.72
N SER A 274 -1.18 -23.13 3.55
CA SER A 274 -2.43 -22.59 4.08
C SER A 274 -2.17 -21.35 4.96
N PRO A 275 -2.91 -20.24 4.81
CA PRO A 275 -2.84 -19.12 5.76
C PRO A 275 -3.30 -19.51 7.18
N MET A 276 -3.88 -20.71 7.35
CA MET A 276 -4.24 -21.31 8.64
C MET A 276 -3.06 -22.02 9.31
N ASP A 277 -2.08 -22.49 8.52
CA ASP A 277 -0.87 -23.14 9.02
C ASP A 277 -0.06 -22.13 9.83
N THR A 278 0.18 -22.46 11.11
CA THR A 278 0.91 -21.58 12.01
C THR A 278 2.36 -21.39 11.55
N ASN A 279 3.00 -22.39 10.96
CA ASN A 279 4.36 -22.25 10.43
C ASN A 279 4.38 -21.27 9.24
N TYR A 280 3.39 -21.34 8.34
CA TYR A 280 3.29 -20.42 7.20
C TYR A 280 3.11 -18.97 7.68
N ARG A 281 2.17 -18.75 8.60
CA ARG A 281 1.88 -17.43 9.16
C ARG A 281 3.08 -16.88 9.92
N ASP A 282 3.71 -17.68 10.78
CA ASP A 282 4.83 -17.27 11.61
C ASP A 282 6.07 -16.94 10.77
N LEU A 283 6.32 -17.68 9.67
CA LEU A 283 7.32 -17.35 8.65
C LEU A 283 7.00 -16.04 7.92
N TYR A 284 5.76 -15.83 7.49
CA TYR A 284 5.35 -14.63 6.77
C TYR A 284 5.48 -13.36 7.63
N VAL A 285 5.07 -13.41 8.90
CA VAL A 285 5.25 -12.27 9.83
C VAL A 285 6.71 -12.05 10.24
N ALA A 286 7.53 -13.10 10.28
CA ALA A 286 8.98 -12.95 10.49
C ALA A 286 9.64 -12.21 9.32
N MET A 287 9.26 -12.52 8.08
CA MET A 287 9.71 -11.76 6.90
C MET A 287 9.26 -10.30 6.95
N ILE A 288 7.98 -10.02 7.26
CA ILE A 288 7.48 -8.63 7.40
C ILE A 288 8.25 -7.88 8.49
N SER A 289 8.53 -8.53 9.62
CA SER A 289 9.28 -7.93 10.72
C SER A 289 10.74 -7.64 10.35
N ALA A 290 11.39 -8.54 9.60
CA ALA A 290 12.74 -8.33 9.08
C ALA A 290 12.78 -7.18 8.05
N MET A 291 11.82 -7.14 7.12
CA MET A 291 11.67 -6.06 6.14
C MET A 291 11.42 -4.72 6.84
N ALA A 292 10.59 -4.68 7.88
CA ALA A 292 10.33 -3.46 8.66
C ALA A 292 11.59 -2.96 9.39
N ALA A 293 12.33 -3.88 10.04
CA ALA A 293 13.59 -3.56 10.71
C ALA A 293 14.66 -3.07 9.72
N HIS A 294 14.71 -3.66 8.51
CA HIS A 294 15.61 -3.25 7.43
C HIS A 294 15.27 -1.84 6.91
N VAL A 295 14.01 -1.59 6.56
CA VAL A 295 13.53 -0.25 6.16
C VAL A 295 13.73 0.80 7.26
N ALA A 296 13.61 0.40 8.53
CA ALA A 296 13.85 1.27 9.69
C ALA A 296 15.34 1.47 10.03
N SER A 297 16.27 0.72 9.42
CA SER A 297 17.71 0.88 9.66
C SER A 297 18.25 2.21 9.12
N ASP A 298 17.58 2.78 8.11
CA ASP A 298 17.78 4.15 7.63
C ASP A 298 16.47 4.95 7.68
N SER A 299 16.48 6.05 8.43
CA SER A 299 15.37 6.99 8.52
C SER A 299 14.98 7.62 7.18
N ARG A 300 15.87 7.67 6.17
CA ARG A 300 15.55 8.15 4.82
C ARG A 300 14.62 7.17 4.10
N TRP A 301 14.94 5.88 4.11
CA TRP A 301 14.05 4.82 3.61
C TRP A 301 12.75 4.76 4.40
N PHE A 302 12.84 4.74 5.73
CA PHE A 302 11.65 4.73 6.59
C PHE A 302 10.73 5.92 6.30
N GLN A 303 11.27 7.12 6.08
CA GLN A 303 10.45 8.29 5.78
C GLN A 303 9.83 8.25 4.38
N ALA A 304 10.54 7.75 3.37
CA ALA A 304 10.04 7.63 1.99
C ALA A 304 8.98 6.53 1.82
N LEU A 305 8.95 5.52 2.70
CA LEU A 305 7.87 4.52 2.72
C LEU A 305 6.50 5.18 2.96
N ALA A 306 5.54 4.95 2.06
CA ALA A 306 4.16 5.40 2.15
C ALA A 306 3.26 4.33 2.79
N HIS A 307 3.05 3.22 2.09
CA HIS A 307 2.22 2.10 2.55
C HIS A 307 3.00 0.79 2.51
N VAL A 308 2.51 -0.20 3.26
CA VAL A 308 2.86 -1.61 3.05
C VAL A 308 1.59 -2.35 2.66
N LYS A 309 1.64 -3.08 1.55
CA LYS A 309 0.57 -3.92 1.04
C LYS A 309 0.92 -5.39 1.23
N ILE A 310 -0.09 -6.15 1.62
CA ILE A 310 -0.05 -7.61 1.71
C ILE A 310 -0.85 -8.14 0.54
N SER A 311 -0.21 -8.92 -0.34
CA SER A 311 -0.95 -9.68 -1.34
C SER A 311 -1.81 -10.76 -0.67
N GLY A 312 -2.96 -11.08 -1.25
CA GLY A 312 -3.51 -12.43 -1.09
C GLY A 312 -2.66 -13.45 -1.85
N SER A 313 -2.82 -14.72 -1.50
CA SER A 313 -2.05 -15.83 -2.08
C SER A 313 -2.63 -16.27 -3.43
N ASN A 314 -2.32 -15.52 -4.49
CA ASN A 314 -2.81 -15.75 -5.86
C ASN A 314 -1.70 -15.72 -6.93
N LEU A 315 -2.06 -15.95 -8.20
CA LEU A 315 -1.10 -16.16 -9.27
C LEU A 315 -0.23 -14.95 -9.68
N LEU A 316 -0.80 -13.75 -9.79
CA LEU A 316 -0.22 -12.63 -10.56
C LEU A 316 -0.47 -11.24 -9.97
N SER A 317 -1.49 -11.09 -9.13
CA SER A 317 -1.95 -9.81 -8.60
C SER A 317 -1.65 -9.70 -7.11
N SER A 318 -1.77 -8.50 -6.57
CA SER A 318 -1.62 -8.25 -5.15
C SER A 318 -2.98 -8.23 -4.43
N GLU A 319 -4.03 -8.70 -5.11
CA GLU A 319 -5.38 -8.80 -4.54
C GLU A 319 -5.42 -9.77 -3.36
N ALA A 320 -6.21 -9.41 -2.36
CA ALA A 320 -6.62 -10.23 -1.24
C ALA A 320 -7.52 -11.39 -1.72
N ARG A 321 -6.90 -12.33 -2.44
CA ARG A 321 -7.49 -13.48 -3.10
C ARG A 321 -6.85 -14.77 -2.61
N LEU A 322 -7.66 -15.82 -2.51
CA LEU A 322 -7.20 -17.21 -2.51
C LEU A 322 -7.64 -17.89 -3.81
N PRO A 323 -6.96 -18.98 -4.24
CA PRO A 323 -7.38 -19.80 -5.37
C PRO A 323 -8.73 -20.43 -5.02
N LYS A 324 -9.69 -20.38 -5.92
CA LYS A 324 -11.10 -20.68 -5.63
C LYS A 324 -11.80 -21.28 -6.84
N ARG A 325 -13.08 -21.61 -6.67
CA ARG A 325 -13.92 -22.36 -7.61
C ARG A 325 -13.47 -23.81 -7.78
N CYS A 326 -14.41 -24.61 -8.24
CA CYS A 326 -14.16 -25.91 -8.82
C CYS A 326 -14.55 -25.84 -10.28
N TYR A 327 -13.56 -25.96 -11.16
CA TYR A 327 -13.75 -25.83 -12.59
C TYR A 327 -14.20 -27.16 -13.15
N ASP A 328 -15.39 -27.20 -13.73
CA ASP A 328 -15.76 -28.21 -14.70
C ASP A 328 -15.13 -27.86 -16.05
N GLY A 329 -14.38 -28.80 -16.63
CA GLY A 329 -13.73 -28.64 -17.92
C GLY A 329 -14.68 -28.69 -19.13
N ASN A 330 -15.97 -28.98 -18.91
CA ASN A 330 -17.03 -28.96 -19.93
C ASN A 330 -17.82 -27.63 -19.94
N GLY A 331 -17.87 -26.92 -18.81
CA GLY A 331 -18.64 -25.68 -18.62
C GLY A 331 -20.14 -25.89 -18.39
N ASP A 332 -20.59 -27.10 -18.05
CA ASP A 332 -22.00 -27.43 -17.82
C ASP A 332 -22.46 -27.21 -16.35
N GLY A 333 -21.52 -26.95 -15.45
CA GLY A 333 -21.79 -26.65 -14.04
C GLY A 333 -21.96 -27.88 -13.15
N VAL A 334 -21.76 -29.08 -13.69
CA VAL A 334 -21.62 -30.33 -12.94
C VAL A 334 -20.14 -30.65 -12.82
N LEU A 335 -19.68 -30.97 -11.60
CA LEU A 335 -18.32 -31.45 -11.38
C LEU A 335 -18.19 -32.84 -12.02
N ASP A 336 -17.67 -32.90 -13.25
CA ASP A 336 -17.51 -34.12 -14.04
C ASP A 336 -16.42 -35.02 -13.44
N THR A 337 -16.80 -35.71 -12.38
CA THR A 337 -16.01 -36.73 -11.67
C THR A 337 -15.79 -38.01 -12.48
N VAL A 338 -16.16 -38.02 -13.77
CA VAL A 338 -16.12 -39.21 -14.64
C VAL A 338 -15.50 -38.91 -16.01
N GLY A 339 -14.28 -38.34 -16.03
CA GLY A 339 -13.45 -38.39 -17.24
C GLY A 339 -12.40 -37.31 -17.47
N ARG A 340 -12.32 -36.28 -16.63
CA ARG A 340 -11.25 -35.26 -16.70
C ARG A 340 -10.58 -35.01 -15.35
N ASP A 341 -9.67 -35.90 -14.95
CA ASP A 341 -8.88 -35.80 -13.72
C ASP A 341 -7.93 -34.57 -13.68
N ASP A 342 -7.79 -33.83 -14.79
CA ASP A 342 -6.87 -32.70 -14.93
C ASP A 342 -7.32 -31.40 -14.22
N CYS A 343 -8.60 -31.29 -13.85
CA CYS A 343 -9.21 -30.11 -13.24
C CYS A 343 -9.36 -30.26 -11.72
N LEU A 344 -8.59 -29.49 -10.96
CA LEU A 344 -8.59 -29.50 -9.51
C LEU A 344 -9.69 -28.58 -8.94
N CYS A 345 -10.39 -29.07 -7.92
CA CYS A 345 -11.43 -28.36 -7.21
C CYS A 345 -10.82 -27.58 -6.03
N ASN A 346 -10.45 -26.31 -6.23
CA ASN A 346 -9.71 -25.53 -5.21
C ASN A 346 -10.48 -25.44 -3.89
N SER A 347 -11.81 -25.28 -3.95
CA SER A 347 -12.67 -25.21 -2.77
C SER A 347 -12.68 -26.53 -1.98
N LYS A 348 -12.54 -27.68 -2.65
CA LYS A 348 -12.34 -28.99 -2.01
C LYS A 348 -10.98 -29.10 -1.33
N THR A 349 -9.89 -28.71 -2.00
CA THR A 349 -8.55 -28.69 -1.39
C THR A 349 -8.50 -27.78 -0.16
N TRP A 350 -9.19 -26.63 -0.20
CA TRP A 350 -9.35 -25.78 0.99
C TRP A 350 -10.12 -26.44 2.13
N ALA A 351 -11.19 -27.19 1.80
CA ALA A 351 -12.06 -27.84 2.78
C ALA A 351 -11.48 -29.12 3.39
N GLU A 352 -10.85 -29.99 2.59
CA GLU A 352 -10.42 -31.34 2.98
C GLU A 352 -8.93 -31.44 3.35
N GLU A 353 -8.07 -30.55 2.83
CA GLU A 353 -6.61 -30.68 2.96
C GLU A 353 -5.95 -29.54 3.73
N ALA A 354 -6.46 -28.31 3.62
CA ALA A 354 -5.75 -27.09 4.01
C ALA A 354 -6.37 -26.33 5.21
N ASP A 355 -7.24 -26.99 5.98
CA ASP A 355 -7.88 -26.50 7.22
C ASP A 355 -8.59 -25.13 7.11
N TYR A 356 -9.00 -24.71 5.90
CA TYR A 356 -9.50 -23.35 5.68
C TYR A 356 -10.85 -23.12 6.35
N THR A 357 -10.94 -22.02 7.10
CA THR A 357 -12.19 -21.49 7.67
C THR A 357 -12.26 -19.97 7.48
N PRO A 358 -13.47 -19.38 7.37
CA PRO A 358 -13.65 -17.93 7.37
C PRO A 358 -13.05 -17.24 8.60
N ASP A 359 -13.26 -17.81 9.80
CA ASP A 359 -12.69 -17.26 11.04
C ASP A 359 -11.17 -17.28 11.04
N GLY A 360 -10.55 -18.38 10.59
CA GLY A 360 -9.10 -18.47 10.46
C GLY A 360 -8.52 -17.47 9.46
N LEU A 361 -9.23 -17.19 8.35
CA LEU A 361 -8.87 -16.12 7.40
C LEU A 361 -8.88 -14.73 8.07
N TYR A 362 -9.88 -14.43 8.91
CA TYR A 362 -9.91 -13.19 9.67
C TYR A 362 -8.75 -13.11 10.67
N GLN A 363 -8.44 -14.21 11.37
CA GLN A 363 -7.29 -14.27 12.27
C GLN A 363 -5.95 -14.09 11.54
N TYR A 364 -5.80 -14.62 10.32
CA TYR A 364 -4.63 -14.36 9.48
C TYR A 364 -4.47 -12.85 9.21
N TYR A 365 -5.50 -12.17 8.69
CA TYR A 365 -5.42 -10.73 8.43
C TYR A 365 -5.20 -9.89 9.71
N ARG A 366 -5.78 -10.30 10.84
CA ARG A 366 -5.50 -9.67 12.15
C ARG A 366 -4.04 -9.79 12.57
N VAL A 367 -3.46 -10.99 12.48
CA VAL A 367 -2.07 -11.22 12.85
C VAL A 367 -1.13 -10.43 11.95
N VAL A 368 -1.27 -10.55 10.62
CA VAL A 368 -0.36 -9.89 9.67
C VAL A 368 -0.52 -8.36 9.70
N GLY A 369 -1.74 -7.85 9.80
CA GLY A 369 -1.99 -6.40 9.97
C GLY A 369 -1.41 -5.84 11.27
N ASN A 370 -1.49 -6.60 12.36
CA ASN A 370 -0.94 -6.20 13.66
C ASN A 370 0.60 -6.21 13.63
N THR A 371 1.20 -7.18 12.92
CA THR A 371 2.64 -7.17 12.63
C THR A 371 3.05 -5.92 11.87
N ILE A 372 2.38 -5.54 10.77
CA ILE A 372 2.69 -4.30 10.05
C ILE A 372 2.56 -3.09 10.97
N TYR A 373 1.46 -2.97 11.69
CA TYR A 373 1.21 -1.81 12.55
C TYR A 373 2.29 -1.61 13.61
N ASN A 374 2.70 -2.69 14.28
CA ASN A 374 3.72 -2.64 15.32
C ASN A 374 5.14 -2.52 14.77
N ALA A 375 5.48 -3.27 13.72
CA ALA A 375 6.83 -3.29 13.15
C ALA A 375 7.17 -1.97 12.44
N PHE A 376 6.18 -1.27 11.87
CA PHE A 376 6.34 0.09 11.32
C PHE A 376 5.93 1.20 12.31
N TYR A 377 6.02 0.91 13.62
CA TYR A 377 5.88 1.87 14.73
C TYR A 377 4.63 2.75 14.67
N GLN A 378 3.52 2.24 14.14
CA GLN A 378 2.26 2.98 14.01
C GLN A 378 2.39 4.23 13.12
N ARG A 379 3.43 4.32 12.28
CA ARG A 379 3.73 5.48 11.41
C ARG A 379 3.32 5.30 9.95
N LYS A 380 3.01 4.08 9.52
CA LYS A 380 2.67 3.71 8.14
C LYS A 380 1.25 3.15 8.03
N SER A 381 0.70 3.18 6.83
CA SER A 381 -0.61 2.62 6.50
C SER A 381 -0.48 1.22 5.89
N MET A 382 -1.45 0.37 6.16
CA MET A 382 -1.62 -0.92 5.50
C MET A 382 -2.54 -0.74 4.30
N GLY A 383 -2.04 -1.00 3.09
CA GLY A 383 -2.86 -1.08 1.90
C GLY A 383 -3.52 -2.45 1.78
N TYR A 384 -4.81 -2.49 1.45
CA TYR A 384 -5.58 -3.72 1.27
C TYR A 384 -6.27 -3.73 -0.10
N GLN A 385 -5.80 -4.60 -0.99
CA GLN A 385 -6.26 -4.66 -2.37
C GLN A 385 -7.45 -5.62 -2.50
N LEU A 386 -8.64 -5.05 -2.62
CA LEU A 386 -9.93 -5.71 -2.71
C LEU A 386 -10.02 -6.67 -3.89
N ILE A 387 -10.73 -7.77 -3.65
CA ILE A 387 -11.11 -8.74 -4.66
C ILE A 387 -12.58 -8.56 -5.08
N GLN A 388 -12.86 -8.63 -6.38
CA GLN A 388 -14.22 -8.54 -6.94
C GLN A 388 -15.09 -9.76 -6.59
N ASP A 389 -14.49 -10.95 -6.65
CA ASP A 389 -15.23 -12.22 -6.70
C ASP A 389 -15.27 -12.98 -5.34
N GLY A 390 -14.90 -12.36 -4.22
CA GLY A 390 -14.94 -12.98 -2.87
C GLY A 390 -13.90 -14.10 -2.58
N PHE A 391 -14.03 -14.79 -1.45
CA PHE A 391 -13.12 -15.86 -1.01
C PHE A 391 -13.72 -17.26 -1.31
N PRO A 392 -12.94 -18.37 -1.18
CA PRO A 392 -13.50 -19.73 -1.33
C PRO A 392 -14.72 -19.96 -0.43
N ARG A 393 -15.80 -20.53 -0.98
CA ARG A 393 -16.96 -20.97 -0.18
C ARG A 393 -16.65 -22.35 0.42
N VAL A 394 -16.33 -22.36 1.70
CA VAL A 394 -16.12 -23.55 2.53
C VAL A 394 -16.85 -23.33 3.85
N GLU A 395 -17.79 -24.21 4.18
CA GLU A 395 -18.47 -24.27 5.47
C GLU A 395 -18.00 -25.48 6.29
N SER A 396 -17.64 -26.59 5.63
CA SER A 396 -16.98 -27.76 6.23
C SER A 396 -16.25 -28.60 5.17
N GLU A 397 -15.50 -29.63 5.62
CA GLU A 397 -14.96 -30.73 4.78
C GLU A 397 -15.98 -31.36 3.83
N THR A 398 -17.28 -31.24 4.11
CA THR A 398 -18.40 -31.84 3.36
C THR A 398 -19.47 -30.81 2.96
N ASN A 399 -19.08 -29.54 2.86
CA ASN A 399 -19.92 -28.44 2.38
C ASN A 399 -19.03 -27.31 1.86
N PHE A 400 -18.80 -27.31 0.55
CA PHE A 400 -18.00 -26.33 -0.18
C PHE A 400 -18.57 -26.09 -1.59
N GLU A 401 -18.09 -25.06 -2.31
CA GLU A 401 -18.47 -24.83 -3.72
C GLU A 401 -18.08 -26.01 -4.61
N GLY A 402 -19.06 -26.66 -5.25
CA GLY A 402 -18.86 -27.85 -6.08
C GLY A 402 -19.29 -29.17 -5.45
N ASP A 403 -19.70 -29.20 -4.18
CA ASP A 403 -20.28 -30.42 -3.60
C ASP A 403 -21.71 -30.66 -4.15
N SER A 404 -21.82 -31.77 -4.90
CA SER A 404 -22.93 -32.11 -5.79
C SER A 404 -24.31 -32.24 -5.12
N LEU A 405 -24.39 -32.40 -3.80
CA LEU A 405 -25.66 -32.60 -3.09
C LEU A 405 -26.43 -31.30 -2.78
N GLN A 406 -25.75 -30.15 -2.73
CA GLN A 406 -26.36 -28.89 -2.29
C GLN A 406 -26.46 -27.86 -3.41
N ASP A 407 -25.47 -27.78 -4.31
CA ASP A 407 -25.56 -26.90 -5.49
C ASP A 407 -26.66 -27.38 -6.49
N GLN A 408 -26.98 -28.68 -6.52
CA GLN A 408 -28.17 -29.20 -7.23
C GLN A 408 -29.53 -28.79 -6.61
N GLN A 409 -29.56 -28.43 -5.32
CA GLN A 409 -30.78 -27.91 -4.67
C GLN A 409 -30.93 -26.41 -4.87
N LEU A 410 -29.82 -25.65 -4.84
CA LEU A 410 -29.84 -24.21 -5.13
C LEU A 410 -30.28 -23.91 -6.57
N ASN A 411 -29.86 -24.72 -7.55
CA ASN A 411 -30.33 -24.61 -8.94
C ASN A 411 -31.84 -24.89 -9.15
N ASN A 412 -32.59 -25.33 -8.13
CA ASN A 412 -34.04 -25.56 -8.17
C ASN A 412 -34.85 -24.52 -7.37
N LEU A 413 -34.20 -23.59 -6.67
CA LEU A 413 -34.87 -22.43 -6.11
C LEU A 413 -34.75 -21.29 -7.12
N ALA A 414 -35.86 -20.93 -7.74
CA ALA A 414 -35.96 -19.62 -8.37
C ALA A 414 -35.71 -18.57 -7.26
N ASP A 415 -34.66 -17.77 -7.43
CA ASP A 415 -34.24 -16.78 -6.44
C ASP A 415 -35.44 -15.97 -5.92
N PRO A 416 -35.60 -15.80 -4.60
CA PRO A 416 -36.65 -14.95 -4.06
C PRO A 416 -36.55 -13.56 -4.70
N PRO A 417 -37.64 -12.95 -5.22
CA PRO A 417 -37.55 -11.67 -5.91
C PRO A 417 -36.91 -10.59 -5.03
N GLY A 418 -35.65 -10.24 -5.33
CA GLY A 418 -34.86 -9.26 -4.59
C GLY A 418 -33.69 -9.82 -3.75
N VAL A 419 -33.40 -11.13 -3.79
CA VAL A 419 -32.14 -11.71 -3.29
C VAL A 419 -31.36 -12.26 -4.48
N THR A 420 -30.13 -11.82 -4.66
CA THR A 420 -29.24 -12.31 -5.72
C THR A 420 -28.32 -13.41 -5.20
N SER A 421 -27.81 -14.26 -6.09
CA SER A 421 -26.83 -15.31 -5.73
C SER A 421 -25.53 -14.77 -5.09
N ASP A 422 -25.22 -13.48 -5.26
CA ASP A 422 -24.15 -12.78 -4.55
C ASP A 422 -24.40 -12.66 -3.04
N ASP A 423 -25.67 -12.56 -2.62
CA ASP A 423 -26.06 -12.32 -1.23
C ASP A 423 -26.01 -13.63 -0.39
N LEU A 424 -25.82 -14.79 -1.04
CA LEU A 424 -25.68 -16.12 -0.43
C LEU A 424 -24.22 -16.45 -0.04
N GLY A 425 -23.54 -15.51 0.63
CA GLY A 425 -22.31 -15.78 1.37
C GLY A 425 -21.00 -15.80 0.58
N ARG A 426 -20.98 -15.48 -0.73
CA ARG A 426 -19.73 -15.43 -1.52
C ARG A 426 -18.83 -14.23 -1.17
N THR A 427 -19.41 -13.12 -0.73
CA THR A 427 -18.69 -11.86 -0.48
C THR A 427 -18.57 -11.51 1.01
N ILE A 428 -19.14 -12.32 1.90
CA ILE A 428 -19.22 -12.01 3.34
C ILE A 428 -17.85 -11.93 4.00
N GLN A 429 -16.86 -12.71 3.55
CA GLN A 429 -15.49 -12.61 4.05
C GLN A 429 -14.85 -11.26 3.64
N THR A 430 -15.06 -10.80 2.40
CA THR A 430 -14.55 -9.50 1.94
C THR A 430 -15.19 -8.35 2.73
N GLU A 431 -16.51 -8.39 2.94
CA GLU A 431 -17.25 -7.38 3.70
C GLU A 431 -16.88 -7.38 5.20
N THR A 432 -16.61 -8.55 5.77
CA THR A 432 -16.15 -8.71 7.15
C THR A 432 -14.71 -8.20 7.30
N ILE A 433 -13.80 -8.57 6.39
CA ILE A 433 -12.41 -8.07 6.39
C ILE A 433 -12.38 -6.53 6.28
N LEU A 434 -13.21 -5.96 5.41
CA LEU A 434 -13.39 -4.52 5.31
C LEU A 434 -13.89 -3.90 6.63
N GLN A 435 -14.94 -4.46 7.23
CA GLN A 435 -15.47 -4.01 8.51
C GLN A 435 -14.43 -4.10 9.64
N GLU A 436 -13.69 -5.20 9.73
CA GLU A 436 -12.64 -5.40 10.73
C GLU A 436 -11.46 -4.43 10.55
N GLY A 437 -11.09 -4.14 9.29
CA GLY A 437 -10.10 -3.11 8.96
C GLY A 437 -10.57 -1.72 9.37
N ARG A 438 -11.81 -1.34 9.04
CA ARG A 438 -12.43 -0.06 9.47
C ARG A 438 -12.49 0.09 10.99
N ASP A 439 -12.85 -0.98 11.69
CA ASP A 439 -12.95 -1.02 13.16
C ASP A 439 -11.58 -1.06 13.85
N GLY A 440 -10.48 -1.10 13.08
CA GLY A 440 -9.12 -1.16 13.61
C GLY A 440 -8.74 -2.53 14.19
N ARG A 441 -9.52 -3.60 13.98
CA ARG A 441 -9.25 -4.94 14.55
C ARG A 441 -7.99 -5.60 14.01
N PHE A 442 -7.53 -5.20 12.82
CA PHE A 442 -6.21 -5.62 12.33
C PHE A 442 -5.06 -4.94 13.06
N ILE A 443 -5.31 -3.79 13.66
CA ILE A 443 -4.32 -3.03 14.42
C ILE A 443 -4.39 -3.41 15.90
N ASP A 444 -5.60 -3.57 16.43
CA ASP A 444 -5.89 -3.89 17.82
C ASP A 444 -6.87 -5.09 17.92
N PRO A 445 -6.40 -6.33 17.65
CA PRO A 445 -7.27 -7.51 17.63
C PRO A 445 -7.87 -7.88 18.98
N LEU A 446 -7.43 -7.25 20.07
CA LEU A 446 -7.93 -7.47 21.44
C LEU A 446 -8.67 -6.25 22.02
N GLY A 447 -8.77 -5.13 21.29
CA GLY A 447 -9.35 -3.88 21.81
C GLY A 447 -8.56 -3.24 22.97
N ALA A 448 -7.27 -3.56 23.09
CA ALA A 448 -6.40 -3.17 24.20
C ALA A 448 -5.79 -1.75 24.04
N LEU A 449 -5.67 -1.25 22.82
CA LEU A 449 -5.10 0.07 22.51
C LEU A 449 -6.12 1.21 22.69
N ASN A 450 -7.42 0.90 22.69
CA ASN A 450 -8.53 1.88 22.71
C ASN A 450 -8.47 2.92 21.58
N ASP A 451 -7.70 2.66 20.53
CA ASP A 451 -7.51 3.55 19.39
C ASP A 451 -8.56 3.28 18.31
N LEU A 452 -9.78 3.75 18.54
CA LEU A 452 -10.92 3.59 17.62
C LEU A 452 -10.70 4.27 16.26
N VAL A 453 -9.67 5.10 16.10
CA VAL A 453 -9.33 5.77 14.84
C VAL A 453 -8.16 5.13 14.10
N ALA A 454 -7.47 4.16 14.71
CA ALA A 454 -6.43 3.34 14.08
C ALA A 454 -6.91 2.68 12.77
N GLY A 455 -8.17 2.25 12.70
CA GLY A 455 -8.78 1.69 11.48
C GLY A 455 -8.81 2.63 10.26
N LYS A 456 -8.40 3.90 10.41
CA LYS A 456 -8.13 4.81 9.29
C LYS A 456 -6.74 4.65 8.65
N LEU A 457 -5.88 3.80 9.21
CA LEU A 457 -4.61 3.38 8.62
C LEU A 457 -4.74 2.14 7.73
N PHE A 458 -5.89 1.47 7.77
CA PHE A 458 -6.31 0.52 6.74
C PHE A 458 -6.78 1.31 5.53
N VAL A 459 -6.13 1.11 4.38
CA VAL A 459 -6.38 1.84 3.13
C VAL A 459 -6.90 0.83 2.09
N PRO A 460 -8.23 0.73 1.93
CA PRO A 460 -8.84 -0.10 0.90
C PRO A 460 -8.48 0.40 -0.49
N GLN A 461 -8.19 -0.52 -1.39
CA GLN A 461 -7.89 -0.26 -2.78
C GLN A 461 -8.58 -1.30 -3.65
N HIS A 462 -8.90 -0.99 -4.91
CA HIS A 462 -9.40 -1.99 -5.86
C HIS A 462 -8.59 -2.03 -7.15
N SER A 463 -8.30 -3.22 -7.67
CA SER A 463 -7.64 -3.43 -8.96
C SER A 463 -8.64 -3.51 -10.11
N GLY A 464 -8.36 -2.78 -11.19
CA GLY A 464 -9.19 -2.79 -12.39
C GLY A 464 -10.19 -1.65 -12.47
N ILE A 465 -9.86 -0.45 -11.96
CA ILE A 465 -10.58 0.75 -12.43
C ILE A 465 -10.33 0.89 -13.93
N GLY A 466 -11.42 0.89 -14.69
CA GLY A 466 -11.41 1.02 -16.14
C GLY A 466 -11.71 2.44 -16.57
N ARG A 467 -11.83 2.61 -17.89
CA ARG A 467 -12.49 3.77 -18.50
C ARG A 467 -13.81 4.11 -17.81
N LEU A 468 -14.21 5.37 -17.87
CA LEU A 468 -15.57 5.79 -17.52
C LEU A 468 -16.60 4.91 -18.26
N PRO A 469 -17.76 4.62 -17.65
CA PRO A 469 -18.82 3.86 -18.31
C PRO A 469 -19.27 4.48 -19.63
N ASP A 470 -19.48 5.80 -19.69
CA ASP A 470 -19.99 6.53 -20.86
C ASP A 470 -19.05 6.46 -22.08
N ASP A 471 -17.73 6.45 -21.86
CA ASP A 471 -16.70 6.22 -22.88
C ASP A 471 -16.74 4.79 -23.47
N THR A 472 -17.43 3.85 -22.83
CA THR A 472 -17.57 2.45 -23.27
C THR A 472 -18.97 2.11 -23.78
N ASP A 473 -20.00 2.66 -23.14
CA ASP A 473 -21.41 2.56 -23.50
C ASP A 473 -22.10 3.86 -23.05
N LEU A 474 -22.56 4.67 -24.02
CA LEU A 474 -23.24 5.95 -23.77
C LEU A 474 -24.58 5.83 -23.00
N THR A 475 -25.04 4.61 -22.71
CA THR A 475 -26.20 4.33 -21.86
C THR A 475 -25.83 3.83 -20.46
N ALA A 476 -24.55 3.53 -20.21
CA ALA A 476 -24.04 3.19 -18.90
C ALA A 476 -23.64 4.46 -18.14
N ASP A 477 -24.11 4.57 -16.90
CA ASP A 477 -23.76 5.62 -15.95
C ASP A 477 -23.73 5.00 -14.55
N CYS A 478 -23.03 5.62 -13.60
CA CYS A 478 -23.02 5.18 -12.21
C CYS A 478 -23.89 6.10 -11.36
N SER A 479 -24.77 5.54 -10.53
CA SER A 479 -25.68 6.30 -9.68
C SER A 479 -24.97 7.24 -8.68
N GLN A 480 -23.69 6.97 -8.38
CA GLN A 480 -22.83 7.82 -7.57
C GLN A 480 -22.14 8.98 -8.30
N ALA A 481 -22.33 9.13 -9.62
CA ALA A 481 -21.65 10.14 -10.43
C ALA A 481 -21.94 11.57 -9.95
N VAL A 482 -20.88 12.36 -9.74
CA VAL A 482 -20.98 13.77 -9.36
C VAL A 482 -20.79 14.73 -10.53
N ALA A 483 -21.38 15.91 -10.42
CA ALA A 483 -21.12 17.00 -11.36
C ALA A 483 -19.66 17.48 -11.28
N VAL A 484 -19.21 18.12 -12.37
CA VAL A 484 -17.90 18.76 -12.46
C VAL A 484 -18.08 20.28 -12.41
N ASP A 485 -17.25 20.95 -11.61
CA ASP A 485 -17.24 22.41 -11.51
C ASP A 485 -16.79 23.02 -12.86
N PRO A 486 -17.59 23.89 -13.51
CA PRO A 486 -17.29 24.42 -14.83
C PRO A 486 -16.19 25.50 -14.85
N LEU A 487 -15.73 25.98 -13.68
CA LEU A 487 -14.65 26.95 -13.53
C LEU A 487 -13.32 26.28 -13.19
N THR A 488 -13.31 25.32 -12.26
CA THR A 488 -12.07 24.62 -11.84
C THR A 488 -11.81 23.34 -12.64
N GLN A 489 -12.83 22.82 -13.32
CA GLN A 489 -12.80 21.54 -14.03
C GLN A 489 -12.49 20.34 -13.13
N GLN A 490 -12.81 20.45 -11.83
CA GLN A 490 -12.66 19.37 -10.85
C GLN A 490 -14.02 18.72 -10.56
N ALA A 491 -14.03 17.40 -10.37
CA ALA A 491 -15.24 16.71 -9.93
C ALA A 491 -15.58 17.10 -8.48
N LEU A 492 -16.85 17.41 -8.20
CA LEU A 492 -17.29 17.86 -6.88
C LEU A 492 -16.96 16.81 -5.81
N PHE A 493 -16.25 17.23 -4.76
CA PHE A 493 -15.68 16.31 -3.78
C PHE A 493 -15.88 16.81 -2.34
N PRO A 494 -16.13 15.92 -1.37
CA PRO A 494 -16.37 14.48 -1.54
C PRO A 494 -17.77 14.17 -2.11
N ILE A 495 -17.90 13.00 -2.75
CA ILE A 495 -19.19 12.37 -3.02
C ILE A 495 -19.93 12.21 -1.68
N PRO A 496 -21.22 12.59 -1.58
CA PRO A 496 -21.96 12.59 -0.32
C PRO A 496 -21.96 11.26 0.43
N VAL A 497 -21.94 11.35 1.77
CA VAL A 497 -22.09 10.18 2.65
C VAL A 497 -23.48 9.58 2.50
N GLY A 498 -23.55 8.24 2.39
CA GLY A 498 -24.78 7.50 2.14
C GLY A 498 -24.95 7.03 0.69
N THR A 499 -24.10 7.48 -0.23
CA THR A 499 -24.09 7.03 -1.63
C THR A 499 -23.50 5.63 -1.73
N ASN A 500 -24.26 4.67 -2.27
CA ASN A 500 -23.77 3.32 -2.58
C ASN A 500 -23.01 3.32 -3.91
N GLY A 501 -22.05 2.41 -4.07
CA GLY A 501 -21.44 2.15 -5.38
C GLY A 501 -22.22 1.12 -6.19
N ASP A 502 -22.37 1.38 -7.49
CA ASP A 502 -23.07 0.49 -8.41
C ASP A 502 -22.32 -0.82 -8.73
N ARG A 503 -23.08 -1.84 -9.15
CA ARG A 503 -22.55 -3.10 -9.76
C ARG A 503 -22.47 -3.02 -11.31
N GLY A 504 -22.71 -1.85 -11.90
CA GLY A 504 -22.80 -1.67 -13.36
C GLY A 504 -21.46 -1.86 -14.09
N PRO A 505 -21.46 -2.28 -15.37
CA PRO A 505 -20.26 -2.32 -16.19
C PRO A 505 -19.55 -0.95 -16.23
N GLY A 506 -18.21 -0.96 -16.13
CA GLY A 506 -17.40 0.26 -16.11
C GLY A 506 -17.37 1.01 -14.77
N CYS A 507 -18.37 0.83 -13.89
CA CYS A 507 -18.38 1.50 -12.59
C CYS A 507 -17.25 1.01 -11.68
N PRO A 508 -16.68 1.89 -10.83
CA PRO A 508 -15.71 1.48 -9.82
C PRO A 508 -16.34 0.51 -8.81
N ASN A 509 -15.54 -0.40 -8.28
CA ASN A 509 -16.02 -1.46 -7.40
C ASN A 509 -16.85 -0.93 -6.21
N ARG A 510 -18.07 -1.47 -6.06
CA ARG A 510 -19.04 -1.04 -5.05
C ARG A 510 -18.51 -0.97 -3.62
N TRP A 511 -17.68 -1.92 -3.19
CA TRP A 511 -17.13 -1.91 -1.84
C TRP A 511 -16.08 -0.81 -1.71
N ALA A 512 -15.16 -0.70 -2.67
CA ALA A 512 -14.16 0.36 -2.69
C ALA A 512 -14.81 1.77 -2.66
N VAL A 513 -15.88 1.98 -3.42
CA VAL A 513 -16.70 3.20 -3.37
C VAL A 513 -17.31 3.39 -1.97
N ALA A 514 -17.94 2.35 -1.41
CA ALA A 514 -18.56 2.40 -0.08
C ALA A 514 -17.56 2.74 1.05
N GLU A 515 -16.31 2.28 0.98
CA GLU A 515 -15.26 2.68 1.92
C GLU A 515 -15.06 4.20 1.93
N GLY A 516 -14.96 4.81 0.75
CA GLY A 516 -14.79 6.25 0.61
C GLY A 516 -16.06 7.07 0.89
N THR A 517 -17.25 6.56 0.54
CA THR A 517 -18.52 7.31 0.64
C THR A 517 -19.26 7.06 1.95
N LEU A 518 -19.54 5.81 2.31
CA LEU A 518 -20.30 5.47 3.52
C LEU A 518 -19.45 5.61 4.78
N PHE A 519 -18.18 5.21 4.70
CA PHE A 519 -17.31 5.06 5.87
C PHE A 519 -16.20 6.13 5.98
N SER A 520 -16.11 7.04 5.01
CA SER A 520 -15.09 8.11 4.95
C SER A 520 -13.66 7.57 5.17
N GLN A 521 -13.33 6.43 4.56
CA GLN A 521 -11.98 5.87 4.54
C GLN A 521 -11.14 6.53 3.45
N ILE A 522 -9.83 6.59 3.66
CA ILE A 522 -8.89 6.89 2.57
C ILE A 522 -8.79 5.66 1.68
N MET A 523 -9.00 5.84 0.38
CA MET A 523 -9.01 4.75 -0.58
C MET A 523 -8.47 5.16 -1.95
N GLY A 524 -8.16 4.18 -2.79
CA GLY A 524 -7.60 4.38 -4.12
C GLY A 524 -7.82 3.19 -5.05
N PHE A 525 -7.23 3.23 -6.24
CA PHE A 525 -7.41 2.18 -7.25
C PHE A 525 -6.13 1.87 -8.00
N GLN A 526 -5.98 0.62 -8.43
CA GLN A 526 -5.08 0.28 -9.54
C GLN A 526 -5.91 0.20 -10.82
N THR A 527 -5.38 0.69 -11.94
CA THR A 527 -6.03 0.55 -13.24
C THR A 527 -6.16 -0.89 -13.70
N ARG A 528 -7.01 -1.12 -14.70
CA ARG A 528 -6.95 -2.33 -15.54
C ARG A 528 -5.60 -2.44 -16.27
N ASN A 529 -5.33 -3.62 -16.84
CA ASN A 529 -4.12 -3.84 -17.63
C ASN A 529 -4.05 -2.84 -18.81
N PRO A 530 -2.85 -2.42 -19.25
CA PRO A 530 -2.70 -1.46 -20.35
C PRO A 530 -3.48 -1.81 -21.62
N SER A 531 -3.51 -3.11 -21.99
CA SER A 531 -4.25 -3.63 -23.13
C SER A 531 -5.78 -3.53 -23.02
N GLU A 532 -6.32 -3.43 -21.80
CA GLU A 532 -7.74 -3.20 -21.55
C GLU A 532 -8.08 -1.71 -21.49
N LEU A 533 -7.15 -0.88 -20.99
CA LEU A 533 -7.32 0.57 -20.94
C LEU A 533 -7.19 1.21 -22.33
N ASP A 534 -6.19 0.82 -23.11
CA ASP A 534 -5.93 1.33 -24.46
C ASP A 534 -5.56 0.17 -25.40
N PRO A 535 -6.56 -0.55 -25.95
CA PRO A 535 -6.33 -1.71 -26.83
C PRO A 535 -5.65 -1.36 -28.17
N LEU A 536 -5.52 -0.07 -28.46
CA LEU A 536 -4.68 0.47 -29.52
C LEU A 536 -3.72 1.48 -28.88
N ALA A 537 -2.41 1.22 -29.00
CA ALA A 537 -1.39 2.16 -28.55
C ALA A 537 -1.60 3.51 -29.26
N SER A 538 -1.91 4.54 -28.48
CA SER A 538 -2.17 5.89 -28.98
C SER A 538 -1.36 6.90 -28.19
N VAL A 539 -0.85 7.91 -28.89
CA VAL A 539 0.08 8.93 -28.37
C VAL A 539 -0.55 9.77 -27.23
N GLN A 540 -1.86 9.67 -27.04
CA GLN A 540 -2.71 10.48 -26.16
C GLN A 540 -3.35 9.68 -25.00
N SER A 541 -3.06 8.38 -24.86
CA SER A 541 -3.50 7.52 -23.73
C SER A 541 -4.91 7.82 -23.15
N PRO A 542 -5.96 7.89 -23.99
CA PRO A 542 -7.27 8.36 -23.56
C PRO A 542 -7.93 7.41 -22.55
N GLY A 543 -7.53 6.13 -22.51
CA GLY A 543 -7.94 5.19 -21.48
C GLY A 543 -7.45 5.57 -20.08
N VAL A 544 -6.26 6.17 -19.96
CA VAL A 544 -5.72 6.66 -18.68
C VAL A 544 -6.49 7.90 -18.22
N GLU A 545 -6.72 8.86 -19.11
CA GLU A 545 -7.56 10.04 -18.84
C GLU A 545 -8.98 9.64 -18.39
N SER A 546 -9.58 8.70 -19.13
CA SER A 546 -10.90 8.15 -18.83
C SER A 546 -10.96 7.43 -17.48
N ALA A 547 -9.93 6.66 -17.12
CA ALA A 547 -9.85 6.01 -15.81
C ALA A 547 -9.64 7.01 -14.65
N LEU A 548 -8.90 8.09 -14.88
CA LEU A 548 -8.73 9.20 -13.92
C LEU A 548 -10.04 9.99 -13.71
N TRP A 549 -10.83 10.17 -14.76
CA TRP A 549 -12.19 10.70 -14.62
C TRP A 549 -13.12 9.72 -13.90
N ASN A 550 -13.05 8.42 -14.18
CA ASN A 550 -13.85 7.40 -13.49
C ASN A 550 -13.53 7.35 -11.98
N LEU A 551 -12.25 7.43 -11.63
CA LEU A 551 -11.79 7.58 -10.26
C LEU A 551 -12.44 8.79 -9.58
N THR A 552 -12.43 9.95 -10.25
CA THR A 552 -12.78 11.21 -9.60
C THR A 552 -14.27 11.52 -9.56
N ILE A 553 -15.04 11.06 -10.56
CA ILE A 553 -16.51 11.26 -10.64
C ILE A 553 -17.27 10.15 -9.91
N ASN A 554 -16.79 8.90 -9.97
CA ASN A 554 -17.54 7.74 -9.47
C ASN A 554 -16.98 7.16 -8.16
N SER A 555 -16.03 7.83 -7.51
CA SER A 555 -15.52 7.45 -6.19
C SER A 555 -14.92 8.60 -5.37
N ASN A 556 -14.71 8.35 -4.07
CA ASN A 556 -13.95 9.23 -3.17
C ASN A 556 -12.43 8.91 -3.17
N GLY A 557 -11.91 8.30 -4.24
CA GLY A 557 -10.49 7.93 -4.35
C GLY A 557 -9.56 9.15 -4.36
N VAL A 558 -8.41 8.98 -3.69
CA VAL A 558 -7.36 10.02 -3.57
C VAL A 558 -5.98 9.57 -4.09
N PHE A 559 -5.84 8.33 -4.54
CA PHE A 559 -4.65 7.89 -5.25
C PHE A 559 -5.00 6.87 -6.34
N ILE A 560 -4.11 6.75 -7.32
CA ILE A 560 -4.22 5.79 -8.40
C ILE A 560 -2.86 5.16 -8.71
N GLU A 561 -2.89 3.89 -9.09
CA GLU A 561 -1.73 3.14 -9.57
C GLU A 561 -1.88 2.86 -11.05
N LEU A 562 -0.92 3.37 -11.81
CA LEU A 562 -0.81 3.25 -13.26
C LEU A 562 0.39 2.36 -13.58
N TYR A 563 0.24 1.42 -14.51
CA TYR A 563 1.35 0.58 -14.97
C TYR A 563 2.50 1.44 -15.53
N GLU A 564 3.74 1.03 -15.24
CA GLU A 564 4.93 1.75 -15.69
C GLU A 564 4.98 1.99 -17.21
N GLN A 565 4.52 1.03 -18.02
CA GLN A 565 4.55 1.15 -19.48
C GLN A 565 3.71 2.35 -20.00
N PRO A 566 2.39 2.48 -19.71
CA PRO A 566 1.63 3.69 -20.05
C PRO A 566 2.24 5.00 -19.54
N LEU A 567 2.84 5.00 -18.34
CA LEU A 567 3.51 6.19 -17.81
C LEU A 567 4.74 6.57 -18.61
N TRP A 568 5.52 5.59 -19.08
CA TRP A 568 6.65 5.78 -19.97
C TRP A 568 6.24 6.28 -21.35
N GLU A 569 5.13 5.76 -21.89
CA GLU A 569 4.52 6.25 -23.14
C GLU A 569 4.18 7.74 -23.03
N ILE A 570 3.40 8.12 -22.01
CA ILE A 570 2.97 9.49 -21.73
C ILE A 570 4.18 10.43 -21.52
N TYR A 571 5.18 10.00 -20.72
CA TYR A 571 6.39 10.79 -20.46
C TYR A 571 7.08 11.23 -21.76
N HIS A 572 7.23 10.31 -22.71
CA HIS A 572 7.93 10.59 -23.95
C HIS A 572 7.07 11.32 -24.99
N SER A 573 5.78 11.00 -25.09
CA SER A 573 4.89 11.58 -26.10
C SER A 573 4.33 12.95 -25.72
N LEU A 574 4.03 13.17 -24.44
CA LEU A 574 3.33 14.36 -23.93
C LEU A 574 4.18 15.22 -22.98
N GLY A 575 5.31 14.70 -22.49
CA GLY A 575 6.19 15.39 -21.55
C GLY A 575 5.75 15.22 -20.10
N THR A 576 6.29 16.06 -19.20
CA THR A 576 5.98 16.04 -17.77
C THR A 576 5.87 17.44 -17.16
N GLY A 577 5.28 17.51 -15.97
CA GLY A 577 5.09 18.75 -15.22
C GLY A 577 3.93 19.60 -15.74
N ALA A 578 3.76 20.79 -15.15
CA ALA A 578 2.67 21.72 -15.50
C ALA A 578 2.63 22.15 -16.98
N ALA A 579 3.73 21.97 -17.73
CA ALA A 579 3.84 22.29 -19.14
C ALA A 579 3.61 21.09 -20.09
N ALA A 580 3.37 19.88 -19.56
CA ALA A 580 3.04 18.70 -20.34
C ALA A 580 1.74 18.89 -21.14
N ALA A 581 1.67 18.26 -22.31
CA ALA A 581 0.44 18.19 -23.08
C ALA A 581 -0.65 17.42 -22.32
N MET A 582 -1.92 17.76 -22.57
CA MET A 582 -3.06 17.02 -22.02
C MET A 582 -3.06 15.59 -22.55
N LEU A 583 -3.59 14.65 -21.75
CA LEU A 583 -3.75 13.27 -22.15
C LEU A 583 -4.65 13.18 -23.39
N ASP A 584 -5.95 13.48 -23.25
CA ASP A 584 -6.91 13.46 -24.36
C ASP A 584 -7.38 14.88 -24.76
N PRO A 585 -6.64 15.62 -25.60
CA PRO A 585 -7.06 16.94 -26.07
C PRO A 585 -8.32 16.90 -26.94
N SER A 586 -8.81 15.71 -27.34
CA SER A 586 -10.07 15.56 -28.07
C SER A 586 -11.29 15.45 -27.16
N ARG A 587 -11.10 15.24 -25.84
CA ARG A 587 -12.18 15.09 -24.86
C ARG A 587 -12.98 16.39 -24.68
N THR A 588 -14.09 16.51 -25.41
CA THR A 588 -15.05 17.61 -25.29
C THR A 588 -16.20 17.23 -24.36
N GLY A 589 -16.22 17.79 -23.16
CA GLY A 589 -17.33 17.60 -22.23
C GLY A 589 -17.39 16.25 -21.53
N LEU A 590 -18.07 16.27 -20.39
CA LEU A 590 -18.92 15.16 -19.95
C LEU A 590 -20.36 15.50 -20.35
N ALA A 591 -21.27 14.53 -20.37
CA ALA A 591 -22.64 14.73 -20.84
C ALA A 591 -23.32 15.96 -20.19
N GLY A 592 -23.50 17.02 -20.98
CA GLY A 592 -24.12 18.28 -20.55
C GLY A 592 -23.18 19.47 -20.26
N ASN A 593 -21.86 19.35 -20.41
CA ASN A 593 -20.91 20.44 -20.11
C ASN A 593 -19.95 20.71 -21.29
N PRO A 594 -19.96 21.90 -21.94
CA PRO A 594 -19.27 22.12 -23.22
C PRO A 594 -17.80 22.59 -23.13
N ALA A 595 -17.20 22.70 -21.95
CA ALA A 595 -15.79 23.07 -21.82
C ALA A 595 -14.84 21.89 -22.19
N PRO A 596 -13.53 22.14 -22.41
CA PRO A 596 -12.56 21.06 -22.64
C PRO A 596 -12.37 20.18 -21.39
N TYR A 597 -12.55 18.86 -21.53
CA TYR A 597 -12.33 17.82 -20.50
C TYR A 597 -10.96 17.83 -19.81
N SER A 598 -9.90 18.02 -20.59
CA SER A 598 -8.71 17.21 -20.35
C SER A 598 -7.58 17.87 -19.56
N LYS A 599 -6.86 17.01 -18.82
CA LYS A 599 -5.74 17.34 -17.95
C LYS A 599 -4.48 16.58 -18.38
N ASN A 600 -3.34 17.03 -17.88
CA ASN A 600 -2.08 16.28 -17.90
C ASN A 600 -1.88 15.57 -16.53
N LEU A 601 -0.93 14.63 -16.45
CA LEU A 601 -0.67 13.87 -15.22
C LEU A 601 -0.33 14.78 -14.03
N PHE A 602 0.40 15.87 -14.26
CA PHE A 602 0.68 16.88 -13.23
C PHE A 602 -0.61 17.40 -12.57
N THR A 603 -1.57 17.86 -13.38
CA THR A 603 -2.81 18.46 -12.90
C THR A 603 -3.68 17.43 -12.17
N TRP A 604 -3.70 16.18 -12.64
CA TRP A 604 -4.35 15.08 -11.93
C TRP A 604 -3.70 14.75 -10.58
N SER A 605 -2.38 14.75 -10.51
CA SER A 605 -1.62 14.52 -9.27
C SER A 605 -1.94 15.58 -8.21
N GLU A 606 -2.00 16.86 -8.60
CA GLU A 606 -2.40 17.94 -7.70
C GLU A 606 -3.86 17.84 -7.24
N GLU A 607 -4.82 17.49 -8.13
CA GLU A 607 -6.23 17.28 -7.72
C GLU A 607 -6.36 16.14 -6.70
N LEU A 608 -5.64 15.03 -6.90
CA LEU A 608 -5.61 13.90 -5.95
C LEU A 608 -4.98 14.31 -4.60
N HIS A 609 -3.97 15.17 -4.61
CA HIS A 609 -3.42 15.76 -3.39
C HIS A 609 -4.43 16.66 -2.67
N ASP A 610 -5.14 17.54 -3.38
CA ASP A 610 -6.14 18.44 -2.79
C ASP A 610 -7.36 17.67 -2.24
N ARG A 611 -7.84 16.64 -2.94
CA ARG A 611 -8.86 15.70 -2.44
C ARG A 611 -8.45 15.13 -1.08
N ARG A 612 -7.22 14.64 -0.92
CA ARG A 612 -6.72 14.11 0.36
C ARG A 612 -6.64 15.14 1.48
N LYS A 613 -6.35 16.42 1.18
CA LYS A 613 -6.38 17.51 2.16
C LYS A 613 -7.80 17.77 2.66
N THR A 614 -8.82 17.64 1.81
CA THR A 614 -10.22 17.81 2.23
C THR A 614 -10.77 16.64 3.06
N LEU A 615 -10.17 15.44 2.98
CA LEU A 615 -10.47 14.30 3.87
C LEU A 615 -9.69 14.31 5.20
N VAL A 616 -8.99 15.40 5.55
CA VAL A 616 -8.27 15.50 6.82
C VAL A 616 -9.25 15.69 7.98
N ASP A 617 -9.25 14.73 8.90
CA ASP A 617 -9.87 14.88 10.22
C ASP A 617 -8.83 15.46 11.20
N PRO A 618 -9.00 16.71 11.69
CA PRO A 618 -8.05 17.33 12.61
C PRO A 618 -8.08 16.72 14.02
N THR A 619 -9.12 15.94 14.36
CA THR A 619 -9.22 15.22 15.64
C THR A 619 -8.53 13.86 15.60
N ASN A 620 -8.20 13.37 14.40
CA ASN A 620 -7.62 12.05 14.19
C ASN A 620 -6.08 12.14 13.98
N PRO A 621 -5.25 11.61 14.91
CA PRO A 621 -3.79 11.64 14.81
C PRO A 621 -3.21 10.78 13.67
N HIS A 622 -4.04 10.08 12.90
CA HIS A 622 -3.65 9.24 11.78
C HIS A 622 -4.09 9.77 10.41
N LEU A 623 -5.06 10.68 10.35
CA LEU A 623 -5.59 11.26 9.11
C LEU A 623 -5.15 12.71 8.82
N HIS A 624 -4.22 13.24 9.61
CA HIS A 624 -3.50 14.47 9.27
C HIS A 624 -3.01 14.48 7.82
N ASP A 625 -2.84 15.69 7.27
CA ASP A 625 -2.26 15.88 5.94
C ASP A 625 -0.86 15.20 5.89
N PRO A 626 -0.62 14.26 4.96
CA PRO A 626 0.71 13.66 4.77
C PRO A 626 1.71 14.61 4.11
N PHE A 627 1.22 15.75 3.59
CA PHE A 627 1.95 16.77 2.84
C PHE A 627 1.79 18.18 3.43
N PRO A 628 1.91 18.37 4.76
CA PRO A 628 1.59 19.63 5.41
C PRO A 628 2.65 20.69 5.07
N ALA A 629 2.22 21.94 4.88
CA ALA A 629 3.11 23.07 4.58
C ALA A 629 4.14 23.41 5.69
N PHE A 630 3.99 22.82 6.87
CA PHE A 630 4.93 22.91 7.98
C PHE A 630 4.97 21.61 8.80
N TYR A 631 6.08 21.39 9.50
CA TYR A 631 6.29 20.29 10.44
C TYR A 631 6.81 20.84 11.77
N THR A 632 6.37 20.29 12.90
CA THR A 632 6.74 20.77 14.24
C THR A 632 7.16 19.60 15.12
N HIS A 633 8.26 19.76 15.86
CA HIS A 633 8.73 18.78 16.85
C HIS A 633 9.10 19.46 18.19
N THR A 634 9.00 18.73 19.30
CA THR A 634 9.35 19.19 20.66
C THR A 634 10.47 18.32 21.22
N PHE A 635 11.66 18.88 21.42
CA PHE A 635 12.81 18.13 21.94
C PHE A 635 12.68 17.93 23.45
N SER A 636 12.04 16.83 23.87
CA SER A 636 11.64 16.61 25.28
C SER A 636 12.56 15.70 26.09
N LYS A 637 13.63 15.16 25.49
CA LYS A 637 14.66 14.40 26.21
C LYS A 637 15.35 15.27 27.26
N MET A 638 15.41 14.78 28.50
CA MET A 638 16.27 15.38 29.52
C MET A 638 17.73 15.09 29.19
N ILE A 639 18.51 16.13 28.87
CA ILE A 639 19.92 16.02 28.51
C ILE A 639 20.81 16.68 29.58
N ALA A 640 21.97 16.06 29.86
CA ALA A 640 22.90 16.54 30.89
C ALA A 640 24.00 17.48 30.32
N ALA A 641 24.15 17.48 29.00
CA ALA A 641 25.09 18.29 28.23
C ALA A 641 24.43 18.63 26.87
N PRO A 642 24.94 19.62 26.12
CA PRO A 642 24.41 19.91 24.79
C PRO A 642 24.53 18.70 23.85
N GLU A 643 23.43 18.35 23.19
CA GLU A 643 23.39 17.31 22.14
C GLU A 643 23.15 17.98 20.78
N THR A 644 23.85 17.53 19.75
CA THR A 644 23.71 18.04 18.37
C THR A 644 23.11 16.98 17.47
N TYR A 645 22.15 17.40 16.65
CA TYR A 645 21.40 16.57 15.72
C TYR A 645 21.57 17.12 14.31
N TYR A 646 21.74 16.23 13.33
CA TYR A 646 21.85 16.56 11.91
C TYR A 646 20.64 16.02 11.15
N TYR A 647 20.24 16.72 10.10
CA TYR A 647 19.10 16.34 9.28
C TYR A 647 19.18 16.87 7.85
N ILE A 648 18.40 16.27 6.96
CA ILE A 648 18.25 16.69 5.57
C ILE A 648 16.79 16.75 5.15
N ASN A 649 16.55 17.32 3.97
CA ASN A 649 15.36 17.05 3.18
C ASN A 649 15.74 16.12 2.01
N PRO A 650 15.42 14.81 2.09
CA PRO A 650 15.86 13.84 1.07
C PRO A 650 15.34 14.19 -0.32
N SER A 651 14.17 14.82 -0.42
CA SER A 651 13.59 15.18 -1.73
C SER A 651 14.29 16.28 -2.51
N LYS A 652 15.39 16.82 -1.96
CA LYS A 652 16.25 17.82 -2.59
C LYS A 652 17.68 17.32 -2.79
N CYS A 653 17.96 16.05 -2.52
CA CYS A 653 19.29 15.43 -2.63
C CYS A 653 19.96 15.61 -3.99
N SER A 654 19.18 15.59 -5.07
CA SER A 654 19.65 15.80 -6.45
C SER A 654 19.77 17.26 -6.87
N LEU A 655 19.32 18.23 -6.06
CA LEU A 655 19.25 19.65 -6.45
C LEU A 655 20.50 20.47 -6.07
N THR A 656 21.24 20.07 -5.03
CA THR A 656 22.39 20.83 -4.56
C THR A 656 23.46 19.98 -3.90
N THR A 657 24.72 20.41 -4.05
CA THR A 657 25.89 19.92 -3.30
C THR A 657 26.32 20.91 -2.21
N ASP A 658 25.53 21.95 -1.91
CA ASP A 658 25.84 22.94 -0.88
C ASP A 658 25.90 22.28 0.51
N PRO A 659 26.97 22.47 1.32
CA PRO A 659 27.05 21.94 2.68
C PRO A 659 25.85 22.33 3.59
N ASN A 660 25.21 23.48 3.35
CA ASN A 660 24.04 23.95 4.08
C ASN A 660 22.76 23.14 3.79
N ARG A 661 22.81 22.13 2.91
CA ARG A 661 21.77 21.11 2.72
C ARG A 661 21.65 20.16 3.92
N VAL A 662 22.64 20.15 4.81
CA VAL A 662 22.54 19.51 6.14
C VAL A 662 22.13 20.58 7.16
N GLY A 663 20.96 20.39 7.74
CA GLY A 663 20.49 21.17 8.88
C GLY A 663 21.11 20.68 10.18
N GLN A 664 21.42 21.59 11.09
CA GLN A 664 21.99 21.30 12.40
C GLN A 664 21.13 21.92 13.52
N ILE A 665 20.78 21.13 14.53
CA ILE A 665 20.14 21.57 15.77
C ILE A 665 21.00 21.20 16.96
N THR A 666 21.37 22.18 17.77
CA THR A 666 21.98 21.96 19.08
C THR A 666 20.93 22.19 20.16
N VAL A 667 20.63 21.15 20.93
CA VAL A 667 19.74 21.22 22.10
C VAL A 667 20.60 21.41 23.34
N THR A 668 20.31 22.40 24.16
CA THR A 668 20.95 22.61 25.47
C THR A 668 20.01 22.21 26.61
N PRO A 669 20.53 21.88 27.81
CA PRO A 669 19.70 21.66 29.01
C PRO A 669 18.77 22.84 29.36
#